data_AF-A0ABC8STN3-F1
#
_entry.id   AF-A0ABC8STN3-F1
#
_cell.length_a   1.000
_cell.length_b   1.000
_cell.length_c   1.000
_cell.angle_alpha   90.00
_cell.angle_beta   90.00
_cell.angle_gamma   90.00
#
_symmetry.space_group_name_H-M   'P 1'
#
loop_
_entity.id
_entity.type
_entity.pdbx_description
1 polymer ?
#
loop_
_entity_poly.entity_id
_entity_poly.type
_entity_poly.pdbx_seq_one_letter_code
_entity_poly.pdbx_strand_id
1 'polypeptide(L)'
;MAHLRSIIVFFLLLFASNSIGKEEQDEEFSEELLLRPLPDRKVLAHFHFDTRVPPTDTYGHHHHLFPKAIYQLVHKFRVREMELSFTQGRWNYERWGGYDPISSSNAKPPGVELWAVFDVPHHQIDASWKNLTHALSGLFCASINFLESSTTYSAPEWAFRPVSGNLRYGTLPREAVCTENLTPWLKLLPCRDKAGISALMDRPSIYRGYYHSQRLHLTSSEFDSVSSNSGIVLEQTLTIVLQPSTMGTDVTYSSGPMSQPSWSLSSLFGRKLGGRCVLAKSSNVYVQLEQRLVSALTELCYKNERSVDESLSFEVSWSNPGFELSVSPDLVFKEVCNLNKESPSILYQYSMENYSYSKPFDLGFWWKSTVVWSCPEAPLHASRFLMGSGNERGAIAISLKPTVRGNSVQSADINEGCRLRVDVFQVVPWYVKVYYHTLQVYVEEHLQSGKDIIEKMHVSPSEDKVSPGLMEMTLRFPCGVRSAVITIEFDKGFLHIDEYPPDANQGFDIPSAVVSFPDNQASMHFVEDNSLNQTPLLSKLQERTVLSYTEVLLVPLTTPDFSMPYNVITITCTVFALYFGSLLNVLRRRVGEEERLLKSKAAKKTDRLRLMLSKLFAKLRGKPWEPPPSSQSQPLYSSSSLISSKLIIKVLLVVALAVGWQYILNDT
;
A
#
# COMPACT_ATOMS: atom_id res chain seq x y z
N MET A 1 -31.65 -58.07 39.18
CA MET A 1 -30.46 -57.22 38.89
C MET A 1 -30.04 -57.22 37.41
N ALA A 2 -30.15 -58.32 36.66
CA ALA A 2 -29.76 -58.35 35.24
C ALA A 2 -30.67 -57.53 34.30
N HIS A 3 -31.98 -57.55 34.51
CA HIS A 3 -32.93 -56.78 33.66
C HIS A 3 -32.81 -55.26 33.83
N LEU A 4 -32.45 -54.77 35.02
CA LEU A 4 -32.27 -53.34 35.28
C LEU A 4 -31.02 -52.79 34.57
N ARG A 5 -29.95 -53.60 34.47
CA ARG A 5 -28.73 -53.24 33.73
C ARG A 5 -28.98 -53.16 32.21
N SER A 6 -29.80 -54.05 31.66
CA SER A 6 -30.13 -54.02 30.23
C SER A 6 -30.95 -52.78 29.84
N ILE A 7 -31.88 -52.36 30.70
CA ILE A 7 -32.69 -51.15 30.48
C ILE A 7 -31.84 -49.89 30.58
N ILE A 8 -30.89 -49.82 31.52
CA ILE A 8 -29.97 -48.68 31.66
C ILE A 8 -29.02 -48.58 30.46
N VAL A 9 -28.53 -49.71 29.93
CA VAL A 9 -27.67 -49.72 28.73
C VAL A 9 -28.47 -49.32 27.48
N PHE A 10 -29.73 -49.74 27.36
CA PHE A 10 -30.60 -49.32 26.27
C PHE A 10 -30.96 -47.83 26.34
N PHE A 11 -31.18 -47.30 27.54
CA PHE A 11 -31.40 -45.85 27.74
C PHE A 11 -30.12 -45.04 27.46
N LEU A 12 -28.93 -45.53 27.83
CA LEU A 12 -27.65 -44.89 27.50
C LEU A 12 -27.35 -44.92 25.99
N LEU A 13 -27.73 -45.98 25.29
CA LEU A 13 -27.61 -46.06 23.82
C LEU A 13 -28.61 -45.13 23.11
N LEU A 14 -29.82 -44.97 23.64
CA LEU A 14 -30.80 -44.00 23.12
C LEU A 14 -30.40 -42.54 23.41
N PHE A 15 -29.76 -42.26 24.55
CA PHE A 15 -29.18 -40.94 24.83
C PHE A 15 -27.93 -40.65 23.99
N ALA A 16 -27.14 -41.67 23.63
CA ALA A 16 -26.03 -41.53 22.68
C ALA A 16 -26.48 -41.36 21.22
N SER A 17 -27.71 -41.76 20.88
CA SER A 17 -28.30 -41.59 19.54
C SER A 17 -28.84 -40.18 19.28
N ASN A 18 -29.00 -39.37 20.33
CA ASN A 18 -29.54 -38.01 20.27
C ASN A 18 -28.46 -36.93 20.44
N SER A 19 -27.18 -37.22 20.16
CA SER A 19 -26.31 -36.16 19.65
C SER A 19 -26.67 -35.95 18.18
N ILE A 20 -27.75 -35.20 17.94
CA ILE A 20 -27.88 -34.43 16.71
C ILE A 20 -26.54 -33.75 16.53
N GLY A 21 -25.76 -34.18 15.54
CA GLY A 21 -24.56 -33.47 15.14
C GLY A 21 -24.99 -32.03 14.94
N LYS A 22 -24.42 -31.12 15.74
CA LYS A 22 -24.30 -29.74 15.26
C LYS A 22 -23.57 -29.91 13.93
N GLU A 23 -24.19 -29.50 12.82
CA GLU A 23 -23.44 -29.29 11.59
C GLU A 23 -22.22 -28.46 11.99
N GLU A 24 -21.03 -29.07 11.96
CA GLU A 24 -19.80 -28.32 12.05
C GLU A 24 -19.86 -27.37 10.85
N GLN A 25 -20.09 -26.09 11.12
CA GLN A 25 -19.94 -25.10 10.08
C GLN A 25 -18.48 -25.14 9.66
N ASP A 26 -18.24 -25.52 8.42
CA ASP A 26 -16.90 -25.61 7.86
C ASP A 26 -16.41 -24.23 7.42
N GLU A 27 -15.09 -24.08 7.34
CA GLU A 27 -14.47 -22.90 6.72
C GLU A 27 -14.84 -22.86 5.23
N GLU A 28 -15.20 -21.68 4.71
CA GLU A 28 -15.57 -21.52 3.30
C GLU A 28 -14.58 -20.61 2.58
N PHE A 29 -14.23 -20.96 1.34
CA PHE A 29 -13.37 -20.16 0.48
C PHE A 29 -13.98 -20.05 -0.93
N SER A 30 -14.00 -18.86 -1.50
CA SER A 30 -14.49 -18.61 -2.87
C SER A 30 -13.55 -17.72 -3.67
N GLU A 31 -13.43 -18.00 -4.97
CA GLU A 31 -12.56 -17.29 -5.90
C GLU A 31 -13.36 -16.68 -7.04
N GLU A 32 -13.19 -15.39 -7.29
CA GLU A 32 -13.94 -14.67 -8.33
C GLU A 32 -13.03 -13.70 -9.09
N LEU A 33 -13.22 -13.60 -10.40
CA LEU A 33 -12.51 -12.65 -11.26
C LEU A 33 -13.50 -11.87 -12.11
N LEU A 34 -13.46 -10.54 -12.01
CA LEU A 34 -14.23 -9.64 -12.84
C LEU A 34 -13.34 -8.98 -13.90
N LEU A 35 -13.74 -9.07 -15.16
CA LEU A 35 -13.09 -8.40 -16.29
C LEU A 35 -14.04 -7.35 -16.87
N ARG A 36 -13.54 -6.13 -17.05
CA ARG A 36 -14.32 -5.02 -17.61
C ARG A 36 -13.47 -4.27 -18.65
N PRO A 37 -13.91 -4.17 -19.91
CA PRO A 37 -13.24 -3.32 -20.89
C PRO A 37 -13.41 -1.83 -20.51
N LEU A 38 -12.34 -1.05 -20.66
CA LEU A 38 -12.34 0.39 -20.36
C LEU A 38 -12.27 1.20 -21.67
N PRO A 39 -12.86 2.41 -21.70
CA PRO A 39 -12.93 3.22 -22.92
C PRO A 39 -11.55 3.67 -23.43
N ASP A 40 -10.54 3.72 -22.56
CA ASP A 40 -9.18 4.16 -22.87
C ASP A 40 -8.24 3.04 -23.35
N ARG A 41 -8.82 2.01 -24.01
CA ARG A 41 -8.12 0.84 -24.58
C ARG A 41 -7.39 -0.03 -23.56
N LYS A 42 -7.89 -0.03 -22.32
CA LYS A 42 -7.39 -0.85 -21.23
C LYS A 42 -8.48 -1.83 -20.79
N VAL A 43 -8.09 -2.75 -19.93
CA VAL A 43 -8.98 -3.74 -19.31
C VAL A 43 -8.76 -3.66 -17.81
N LEU A 44 -9.86 -3.48 -17.08
CA LEU A 44 -9.89 -3.66 -15.64
C LEU A 44 -10.02 -5.17 -15.35
N ALA A 45 -9.13 -5.67 -14.49
CA ALA A 45 -9.25 -6.98 -13.88
C ALA A 45 -9.34 -6.82 -12.37
N HIS A 46 -10.42 -7.30 -11.77
CA HIS A 46 -10.64 -7.27 -10.33
C HIS A 46 -10.78 -8.71 -9.81
N PHE A 47 -9.78 -9.15 -9.07
CA PHE A 47 -9.76 -10.43 -8.38
C PHE A 47 -10.40 -10.24 -6.99
N HIS A 48 -11.33 -11.11 -6.65
CA HIS A 48 -12.03 -11.10 -5.37
C HIS A 48 -11.97 -12.50 -4.76
N PHE A 49 -11.35 -12.60 -3.58
CA PHE A 49 -11.25 -13.82 -2.81
C PHE A 49 -11.90 -13.58 -1.45
N ASP A 50 -12.78 -14.48 -1.03
CA ASP A 50 -13.47 -14.40 0.25
C ASP A 50 -13.22 -15.69 1.04
N THR A 51 -12.77 -15.56 2.28
CA THR A 51 -12.53 -16.68 3.20
C THR A 51 -13.28 -16.43 4.50
N ARG A 52 -14.18 -17.35 4.87
CA ARG A 52 -15.05 -17.23 6.05
C ARG A 52 -14.74 -18.31 7.07
N VAL A 53 -14.63 -17.90 8.33
CA VAL A 53 -14.46 -18.80 9.47
C VAL A 53 -15.64 -18.63 10.42
N PRO A 54 -16.39 -19.71 10.70
CA PRO A 54 -17.45 -19.71 11.68
C PRO A 54 -16.90 -19.70 13.12
N PRO A 55 -17.73 -19.33 14.11
CA PRO A 55 -17.28 -19.17 15.49
C PRO A 55 -17.09 -20.55 16.10
N THR A 56 -15.88 -20.90 16.49
CA THR A 56 -15.62 -22.24 17.04
C THR A 56 -14.88 -22.17 18.37
N ASP A 57 -15.55 -22.64 19.43
CA ASP A 57 -14.92 -22.96 20.72
C ASP A 57 -14.07 -24.24 20.65
N THR A 58 -14.13 -24.99 19.54
CA THR A 58 -13.73 -26.40 19.45
C THR A 58 -12.49 -26.68 18.60
N TYR A 59 -12.03 -25.77 17.74
CA TYR A 59 -10.81 -25.96 16.97
C TYR A 59 -9.63 -25.24 17.62
N GLY A 60 -8.82 -25.99 18.37
CA GLY A 60 -7.55 -25.48 18.86
C GLY A 60 -6.62 -25.09 17.71
N HIS A 61 -6.37 -23.79 17.51
CA HIS A 61 -5.25 -23.19 16.75
C HIS A 61 -4.90 -23.73 15.34
N HIS A 62 -5.74 -24.57 14.72
CA HIS A 62 -5.48 -25.23 13.44
C HIS A 62 -6.68 -25.02 12.51
N HIS A 63 -6.52 -24.08 11.60
CA HIS A 63 -7.44 -23.80 10.50
C HIS A 63 -6.99 -24.56 9.24
N HIS A 64 -7.93 -25.00 8.42
CA HIS A 64 -7.62 -25.73 7.19
C HIS A 64 -7.43 -24.80 5.98
N LEU A 65 -8.32 -23.81 5.85
CA LEU A 65 -8.33 -22.82 4.80
C LEU A 65 -7.86 -21.46 5.30
N PHE A 66 -8.29 -21.06 6.50
CA PHE A 66 -8.02 -19.70 6.97
C PHE A 66 -6.55 -19.49 7.41
N PRO A 67 -5.92 -18.36 7.04
CA PRO A 67 -4.54 -18.09 7.42
C PRO A 67 -4.36 -17.93 8.93
N LYS A 68 -3.65 -18.89 9.54
CA LYS A 68 -3.28 -18.85 10.97
C LYS A 68 -2.63 -17.53 11.39
N ALA A 69 -1.80 -16.93 10.53
CA ALA A 69 -1.16 -15.65 10.81
C ALA A 69 -2.19 -14.53 11.04
N ILE A 70 -3.22 -14.42 10.19
CA ILE A 70 -4.27 -13.40 10.32
C ILE A 70 -5.15 -13.70 11.52
N TYR A 71 -5.54 -14.95 11.73
CA TYR A 71 -6.33 -15.37 12.88
C TYR A 71 -5.65 -14.97 14.20
N GLN A 72 -4.35 -15.26 14.32
CA GLN A 72 -3.57 -14.87 15.50
C GLN A 72 -3.49 -13.36 15.70
N LEU A 73 -3.44 -12.55 14.62
CA LEU A 73 -3.46 -11.10 14.71
C LEU A 73 -4.80 -10.59 15.27
N VAL A 74 -5.92 -11.11 14.74
CA VAL A 74 -7.29 -10.75 15.18
C VAL A 74 -7.45 -10.96 16.67
N HIS A 75 -7.16 -12.16 17.16
CA HIS A 75 -7.34 -12.49 18.58
C HIS A 75 -6.34 -11.81 19.51
N LYS A 76 -5.08 -11.67 19.08
CA LYS A 76 -4.03 -11.06 19.92
C LYS A 76 -4.25 -9.57 20.11
N PHE A 77 -4.67 -8.86 19.07
CA PHE A 77 -4.84 -7.41 19.09
C PHE A 77 -6.31 -6.97 19.22
N ARG A 78 -7.25 -7.91 19.28
CA ARG A 78 -8.70 -7.67 19.32
C ARG A 78 -9.14 -6.72 18.21
N VAL A 79 -8.79 -7.08 16.98
CA VAL A 79 -9.17 -6.30 15.80
C VAL A 79 -10.60 -6.66 15.43
N ARG A 80 -11.51 -5.68 15.49
CA ARG A 80 -12.89 -5.84 15.04
C ARG A 80 -12.99 -5.71 13.53
N GLU A 81 -12.30 -4.72 12.98
CA GLU A 81 -12.27 -4.47 11.54
C GLU A 81 -10.90 -3.91 11.18
N MET A 82 -10.35 -4.32 10.04
CA MET A 82 -9.09 -3.75 9.54
C MET A 82 -9.08 -3.78 8.03
N GLU A 83 -8.42 -2.79 7.45
CA GLU A 83 -8.12 -2.80 6.04
C GLU A 83 -6.69 -2.31 5.81
N LEU A 84 -5.96 -3.09 5.03
CA LEU A 84 -4.62 -2.77 4.57
C LEU A 84 -4.63 -2.76 3.05
N SER A 85 -4.10 -1.71 2.45
CA SER A 85 -3.92 -1.65 1.01
C SER A 85 -2.50 -1.25 0.60
N PHE A 86 -2.04 -1.85 -0.50
CA PHE A 86 -0.80 -1.52 -1.19
C PHE A 86 -1.15 -1.15 -2.62
N THR A 87 -0.93 0.10 -2.99
CA THR A 87 -1.32 0.61 -4.30
C THR A 87 -0.17 1.25 -5.03
N GLN A 88 -0.02 0.87 -6.30
CA GLN A 88 0.84 1.56 -7.25
C GLN A 88 0.01 2.18 -8.37
N GLY A 89 0.32 3.44 -8.68
CA GLY A 89 -0.38 4.21 -9.70
C GLY A 89 -1.57 4.98 -9.12
N ARG A 90 -2.17 5.83 -9.96
CA ARG A 90 -3.31 6.67 -9.59
C ARG A 90 -4.55 6.17 -10.33
N TRP A 91 -5.66 6.01 -9.60
CA TRP A 91 -6.94 5.75 -10.22
C TRP A 91 -7.41 6.95 -11.05
N ASN A 92 -7.71 6.73 -12.33
CA ASN A 92 -8.21 7.77 -13.21
C ASN A 92 -9.75 7.78 -13.21
N TYR A 93 -10.34 8.57 -12.31
CA TYR A 93 -11.79 8.67 -12.16
C TYR A 93 -12.54 9.16 -13.42
N GLU A 94 -11.89 9.93 -14.30
CA GLU A 94 -12.50 10.43 -15.54
C GLU A 94 -12.62 9.31 -16.60
N ARG A 95 -11.63 8.40 -16.66
CA ARG A 95 -11.56 7.37 -17.71
C ARG A 95 -12.02 6.00 -17.26
N TRP A 96 -11.84 5.66 -15.98
CA TRP A 96 -12.14 4.35 -15.42
C TRP A 96 -13.39 4.36 -14.53
N GLY A 97 -14.02 5.53 -14.40
CA GLY A 97 -15.21 5.73 -13.60
C GLY A 97 -14.92 5.87 -12.10
N GLY A 98 -15.95 6.27 -11.39
CA GLY A 98 -15.96 6.40 -9.93
C GLY A 98 -17.35 6.23 -9.33
N TYR A 99 -18.34 5.88 -10.15
CA TYR A 99 -19.72 5.63 -9.76
C TYR A 99 -20.06 4.17 -9.98
N ASP A 100 -19.22 3.30 -9.41
CA ASP A 100 -19.50 1.87 -9.33
C ASP A 100 -18.95 1.33 -7.99
N PRO A 101 -19.52 0.24 -7.46
CA PRO A 101 -19.12 -0.29 -6.15
C PRO A 101 -17.69 -0.83 -6.12
N ILE A 102 -17.20 -1.35 -7.26
CA ILE A 102 -15.86 -1.92 -7.37
C ILE A 102 -14.81 -0.82 -7.28
N SER A 103 -14.94 0.24 -8.07
CA SER A 103 -14.03 1.39 -8.05
C SER A 103 -14.14 2.15 -6.72
N SER A 104 -15.34 2.38 -6.20
CA SER A 104 -15.53 3.14 -4.96
C SER A 104 -14.87 2.48 -3.74
N SER A 105 -14.94 1.15 -3.63
CA SER A 105 -14.39 0.43 -2.49
C SER A 105 -12.92 0.02 -2.67
N ASN A 106 -12.48 -0.25 -3.90
CA ASN A 106 -11.16 -0.84 -4.17
C ASN A 106 -10.15 0.10 -4.85
N ALA A 107 -10.57 1.25 -5.39
CA ALA A 107 -9.63 2.27 -5.85
C ALA A 107 -9.01 2.97 -4.64
N LYS A 108 -7.81 2.55 -4.25
CA LYS A 108 -7.05 3.06 -3.11
C LYS A 108 -6.00 4.09 -3.51
N PRO A 109 -5.54 4.95 -2.59
CA PRO A 109 -4.51 5.94 -2.86
C PRO A 109 -3.13 5.27 -2.98
N PRO A 110 -2.16 5.87 -3.68
CA PRO A 110 -0.84 5.29 -3.86
C PRO A 110 -0.08 5.17 -2.53
N GLY A 111 0.76 4.14 -2.43
CA GLY A 111 1.50 3.80 -1.21
C GLY A 111 0.74 2.78 -0.35
N VAL A 112 0.88 2.92 0.97
CA VAL A 112 0.16 2.09 1.95
C VAL A 112 -0.92 2.91 2.65
N GLU A 113 -2.13 2.36 2.72
CA GLU A 113 -3.20 2.85 3.59
C GLU A 113 -3.58 1.72 4.56
N LEU A 114 -3.60 2.04 5.86
CA LEU A 114 -4.00 1.13 6.93
C LEU A 114 -4.97 1.84 7.85
N TRP A 115 -6.09 1.18 8.13
CA TRP A 115 -6.95 1.55 9.24
C TRP A 115 -7.46 0.32 9.97
N ALA A 116 -7.69 0.48 11.28
CA ALA A 116 -8.14 -0.60 12.13
C ALA A 116 -9.05 -0.08 13.25
N VAL A 117 -10.11 -0.84 13.50
CA VAL A 117 -11.05 -0.67 14.63
C VAL A 117 -10.73 -1.74 15.66
N PHE A 118 -10.46 -1.32 16.88
CA PHE A 118 -10.12 -2.23 17.97
C PHE A 118 -11.28 -2.42 18.95
N ASP A 119 -11.44 -3.65 19.45
CA ASP A 119 -12.28 -3.97 20.59
C ASP A 119 -11.42 -4.06 21.87
N VAL A 120 -10.85 -2.91 22.26
CA VAL A 120 -10.05 -2.76 23.49
C VAL A 120 -10.43 -1.46 24.20
N PRO A 121 -10.20 -1.36 25.53
CA PRO A 121 -10.35 -0.09 26.24
C PRO A 121 -9.52 1.03 25.63
N HIS A 122 -10.04 2.27 25.65
CA HIS A 122 -9.42 3.41 24.96
C HIS A 122 -7.93 3.63 25.24
N HIS A 123 -7.49 3.42 26.49
CA HIS A 123 -6.10 3.59 26.90
C HIS A 123 -5.13 2.56 26.31
N GLN A 124 -5.62 1.46 25.72
CA GLN A 124 -4.81 0.39 25.13
C GLN A 124 -4.75 0.46 23.61
N ILE A 125 -5.58 1.30 22.96
CA ILE A 125 -5.69 1.36 21.50
C ILE A 125 -4.34 1.66 20.86
N ASP A 126 -3.63 2.67 21.35
CA ASP A 126 -2.36 3.10 20.75
C ASP A 126 -1.28 2.03 20.89
N ALA A 127 -1.28 1.29 22.01
CA ALA A 127 -0.39 0.14 22.20
C ALA A 127 -0.74 -1.02 21.26
N SER A 128 -2.03 -1.30 21.06
CA SER A 128 -2.50 -2.31 20.10
C SER A 128 -2.18 -1.93 18.67
N TRP A 129 -2.35 -0.66 18.29
CA TRP A 129 -2.00 -0.11 16.99
C TRP A 129 -0.50 -0.23 16.70
N LYS A 130 0.35 0.17 17.65
CA LYS A 130 1.80 -0.04 17.58
C LYS A 130 2.14 -1.51 17.36
N ASN A 131 1.59 -2.42 18.17
CA ASN A 131 1.94 -3.83 18.02
C ASN A 131 1.41 -4.45 16.72
N LEU A 132 0.24 -4.00 16.24
CA LEU A 132 -0.35 -4.42 14.98
C LEU A 132 0.52 -3.98 13.79
N THR A 133 0.91 -2.71 13.73
CA THR A 133 1.74 -2.16 12.64
C THR A 133 3.09 -2.87 12.53
N HIS A 134 3.72 -3.20 13.65
CA HIS A 134 4.94 -4.03 13.69
C HIS A 134 4.72 -5.44 13.17
N ALA A 135 3.62 -6.09 13.57
CA ALA A 135 3.33 -7.45 13.14
C ALA A 135 3.00 -7.52 11.64
N LEU A 136 2.25 -6.54 11.11
CA LEU A 136 1.94 -6.41 9.68
C LEU A 136 3.19 -6.09 8.86
N SER A 137 4.08 -5.24 9.37
CA SER A 137 5.38 -4.95 8.74
C SER A 137 6.19 -6.23 8.52
N GLY A 138 6.26 -7.09 9.54
CA GLY A 138 6.91 -8.40 9.42
C GLY A 138 6.21 -9.37 8.47
N LEU A 139 4.87 -9.37 8.44
CA LEU A 139 4.08 -10.27 7.59
C LEU A 139 4.20 -9.91 6.10
N PHE A 140 4.13 -8.62 5.77
CA PHE A 140 4.13 -8.12 4.38
C PHE A 140 5.50 -7.63 3.89
N CYS A 141 6.53 -7.66 4.74
CA CYS A 141 7.87 -7.16 4.45
C CYS A 141 7.84 -5.72 3.91
N ALA A 142 7.07 -4.86 4.59
CA ALA A 142 6.84 -3.47 4.21
C ALA A 142 7.06 -2.54 5.41
N SER A 143 7.28 -1.26 5.16
CA SER A 143 7.64 -0.29 6.19
C SER A 143 6.45 0.22 7.02
N ILE A 144 5.43 -0.63 7.23
CA ILE A 144 4.20 -0.32 7.98
C ILE A 144 4.52 0.08 9.44
N ASN A 145 5.65 -0.37 9.98
CA ASN A 145 6.12 0.01 11.31
C ASN A 145 6.33 1.52 11.48
N PHE A 146 6.52 2.30 10.41
CA PHE A 146 6.56 3.76 10.50
C PHE A 146 5.22 4.37 10.97
N LEU A 147 4.10 3.65 10.79
CA LEU A 147 2.79 4.07 11.30
C LEU A 147 2.64 3.96 12.83
N GLU A 148 3.63 3.42 13.53
CA GLU A 148 3.66 3.37 14.99
C GLU A 148 3.62 4.78 15.61
N SER A 149 4.33 5.74 15.01
CA SER A 149 4.53 7.05 15.60
C SER A 149 3.21 7.84 15.63
N SER A 150 2.92 8.49 16.74
CA SER A 150 1.76 9.39 16.90
C SER A 150 1.71 10.50 15.85
N THR A 151 2.85 10.82 15.23
CA THR A 151 2.97 11.79 14.13
C THR A 151 2.42 11.31 12.78
N THR A 152 2.14 10.01 12.64
CA THR A 152 1.82 9.36 11.36
C THR A 152 0.42 8.76 11.28
N TYR A 153 -0.26 8.60 12.42
CA TYR A 153 -1.63 8.13 12.48
C TYR A 153 -2.58 9.21 13.03
N SER A 154 -3.84 9.09 12.67
CA SER A 154 -4.94 9.96 13.12
C SER A 154 -6.10 9.11 13.64
N ALA A 155 -7.01 9.73 14.40
CA ALA A 155 -8.23 9.09 14.90
C ALA A 155 -9.44 9.84 14.31
N PRO A 156 -10.00 9.38 13.17
CA PRO A 156 -11.21 9.95 12.60
C PRO A 156 -12.41 9.72 13.52
N GLU A 157 -13.35 10.66 13.56
CA GLU A 157 -14.56 10.52 14.37
C GLU A 157 -15.80 10.14 13.55
N TRP A 158 -15.96 10.65 12.31
CA TRP A 158 -17.23 10.46 11.60
C TRP A 158 -17.18 10.52 10.06
N ALA A 159 -16.34 11.36 9.43
CA ALA A 159 -16.39 11.59 7.98
C ALA A 159 -15.80 10.41 7.19
N PHE A 160 -14.74 9.80 7.72
CA PHE A 160 -14.18 8.59 7.12
C PHE A 160 -15.09 7.38 7.37
N ARG A 161 -15.45 7.15 8.65
CA ARG A 161 -16.41 6.13 9.08
C ARG A 161 -17.07 6.54 10.40
N PRO A 162 -18.36 6.23 10.62
CA PRO A 162 -19.06 6.52 11.87
C PRO A 162 -18.75 5.46 12.93
N VAL A 163 -17.51 5.43 13.44
CA VAL A 163 -17.07 4.46 14.46
C VAL A 163 -16.49 5.18 15.67
N SER A 164 -17.00 4.84 16.85
CA SER A 164 -16.67 5.48 18.13
C SER A 164 -15.22 5.25 18.55
N GLY A 165 -14.34 6.25 18.43
CA GLY A 165 -13.07 6.46 19.18
C GLY A 165 -11.94 5.41 19.03
N ASN A 166 -12.29 4.21 18.59
CA ASN A 166 -11.46 3.01 18.54
C ASN A 166 -10.80 2.81 17.18
N LEU A 167 -11.00 3.76 16.27
CA LEU A 167 -10.42 3.76 14.94
C LEU A 167 -9.04 4.44 14.97
N ARG A 168 -8.09 3.82 14.27
CA ARG A 168 -6.81 4.44 13.91
C ARG A 168 -6.67 4.38 12.40
N TYR A 169 -6.24 5.49 11.81
CA TYR A 169 -6.03 5.65 10.37
C TYR A 169 -4.62 6.17 10.12
N GLY A 170 -3.86 5.49 9.26
CA GLY A 170 -2.50 5.86 8.89
C GLY A 170 -2.23 5.62 7.42
N THR A 171 -1.41 6.47 6.81
CA THR A 171 -1.01 6.34 5.40
C THR A 171 0.48 6.58 5.23
N LEU A 172 1.10 5.86 4.29
CA LEU A 172 2.48 6.03 3.86
C LEU A 172 2.50 6.19 2.33
N PRO A 173 2.28 7.41 1.81
CA PRO A 173 2.23 7.66 0.36
C PRO A 173 3.53 7.30 -0.39
N ARG A 174 4.67 7.30 0.33
CA ARG A 174 6.00 7.02 -0.20
C ARG A 174 6.41 5.56 -0.20
N GLU A 175 5.64 4.70 0.45
CA GLU A 175 5.96 3.28 0.49
C GLU A 175 5.89 2.71 -0.92
N ALA A 176 7.03 2.25 -1.44
CA ALA A 176 7.10 1.68 -2.78
C ALA A 176 6.49 0.27 -2.76
N VAL A 177 5.47 0.05 -3.58
CA VAL A 177 4.86 -1.27 -3.74
C VAL A 177 5.76 -2.13 -4.62
N CYS A 178 6.37 -3.14 -4.02
CA CYS A 178 7.34 -4.03 -4.65
C CYS A 178 6.70 -5.38 -4.99
N THR A 179 7.29 -6.13 -5.93
CA THR A 179 6.81 -7.48 -6.33
C THR A 179 6.82 -8.49 -5.18
N GLU A 180 7.63 -8.20 -4.18
CA GLU A 180 7.85 -8.93 -2.95
C GLU A 180 6.61 -8.87 -2.05
N ASN A 181 5.83 -7.77 -2.07
CA ASN A 181 4.61 -7.63 -1.27
C ASN A 181 3.47 -8.54 -1.74
N LEU A 182 3.43 -8.88 -3.03
CA LEU A 182 2.44 -9.81 -3.58
C LEU A 182 2.65 -11.24 -3.06
N THR A 183 3.88 -11.61 -2.73
CA THR A 183 4.22 -12.98 -2.29
C THR A 183 3.59 -13.35 -0.93
N PRO A 184 3.71 -12.56 0.16
CA PRO A 184 2.99 -12.83 1.40
C PRO A 184 1.48 -12.69 1.23
N TRP A 185 0.98 -11.78 0.38
CA TRP A 185 -0.45 -11.66 0.09
C TRP A 185 -1.01 -12.96 -0.54
N LEU A 186 -0.32 -13.51 -1.56
CA LEU A 186 -0.68 -14.78 -2.19
C LEU A 186 -0.56 -15.98 -1.23
N LYS A 187 0.34 -15.92 -0.24
CA LYS A 187 0.49 -16.99 0.76
C LYS A 187 -0.72 -17.11 1.70
N LEU A 188 -1.54 -16.06 1.81
CA LEU A 188 -2.79 -16.10 2.56
C LEU A 188 -3.90 -16.87 1.83
N LEU A 189 -3.80 -17.03 0.51
CA LEU A 189 -4.79 -17.80 -0.25
C LEU A 189 -4.53 -19.32 -0.10
N PRO A 190 -5.57 -20.16 0.09
CA PRO A 190 -5.43 -21.62 0.16
C PRO A 190 -4.70 -22.23 -1.05
N CYS A 191 -5.06 -21.79 -2.27
CA CYS A 191 -4.45 -22.27 -3.53
C CYS A 191 -3.22 -21.48 -4.02
N ARG A 192 -2.82 -20.42 -3.29
CA ARG A 192 -1.65 -19.57 -3.55
C ARG A 192 -1.56 -19.06 -4.99
N ASP A 193 -0.52 -19.42 -5.74
CA ASP A 193 -0.30 -19.06 -7.15
C ASP A 193 -0.26 -20.30 -8.06
N LYS A 194 -0.83 -21.42 -7.60
CA LYS A 194 -0.66 -22.74 -8.21
C LYS A 194 -1.91 -23.27 -8.91
N ALA A 195 -3.09 -22.97 -8.40
CA ALA A 195 -4.35 -23.50 -8.91
C ALA A 195 -5.47 -22.47 -8.78
N GLY A 196 -6.56 -22.64 -9.53
CA GLY A 196 -7.68 -21.71 -9.50
C GLY A 196 -7.36 -20.37 -10.18
N ILE A 197 -8.17 -19.37 -9.85
CA ILE A 197 -8.09 -18.03 -10.45
C ILE A 197 -6.79 -17.33 -10.07
N SER A 198 -6.31 -17.59 -8.86
CA SER A 198 -5.06 -17.04 -8.34
C SER A 198 -3.81 -17.44 -9.16
N ALA A 199 -3.88 -18.50 -9.97
CA ALA A 199 -2.82 -18.88 -10.90
C ALA A 199 -2.56 -17.87 -12.04
N LEU A 200 -3.53 -16.99 -12.33
CA LEU A 200 -3.37 -15.88 -13.29
C LEU A 200 -2.54 -14.72 -12.75
N MET A 201 -2.28 -14.67 -11.45
CA MET A 201 -1.62 -13.56 -10.78
C MET A 201 -0.10 -13.57 -11.00
N ASP A 202 0.32 -13.47 -12.27
CA ASP A 202 1.72 -13.42 -12.67
C ASP A 202 2.32 -12.04 -12.37
N ARG A 203 3.43 -12.03 -11.62
CA ARG A 203 4.08 -10.81 -11.12
C ARG A 203 4.43 -9.82 -12.27
N PRO A 204 5.15 -10.22 -13.33
CA PRO A 204 5.41 -9.34 -14.47
C PRO A 204 4.16 -8.69 -15.06
N SER A 205 3.07 -9.45 -15.23
CA SER A 205 1.84 -8.96 -15.83
C SER A 205 1.15 -7.90 -14.96
N ILE A 206 1.08 -8.15 -13.64
CA ILE A 206 0.46 -7.22 -12.68
C ILE A 206 1.23 -5.90 -12.59
N TYR A 207 2.55 -5.96 -12.44
CA TYR A 207 3.39 -4.77 -12.21
C TYR A 207 3.72 -4.00 -13.50
N ARG A 208 3.35 -4.53 -14.68
CA ARG A 208 3.32 -3.78 -15.94
C ARG A 208 2.02 -2.97 -16.13
N GLY A 209 1.01 -3.20 -15.29
CA GLY A 209 -0.24 -2.46 -15.33
C GLY A 209 -0.07 -0.97 -15.03
N TYR A 210 -1.02 -0.16 -15.48
CA TYR A 210 -1.06 1.28 -15.20
C TYR A 210 -1.51 1.61 -13.78
N TYR A 211 -2.21 0.68 -13.16
CA TYR A 211 -2.69 0.75 -11.79
C TYR A 211 -2.78 -0.66 -11.24
N HIS A 212 -2.35 -0.85 -9.99
CA HIS A 212 -2.72 -2.03 -9.22
C HIS A 212 -2.88 -1.70 -7.74
N SER A 213 -3.89 -2.30 -7.11
CA SER A 213 -4.19 -2.17 -5.69
C SER A 213 -4.44 -3.54 -5.09
N GLN A 214 -3.59 -3.95 -4.16
CA GLN A 214 -3.76 -5.13 -3.32
C GLN A 214 -4.43 -4.69 -2.03
N ARG A 215 -5.63 -5.20 -1.74
CA ARG A 215 -6.38 -4.88 -0.52
C ARG A 215 -6.62 -6.15 0.27
N LEU A 216 -6.49 -6.02 1.58
CA LEU A 216 -6.83 -7.02 2.58
C LEU A 216 -7.83 -6.38 3.53
N HIS A 217 -9.05 -6.87 3.54
CA HIS A 217 -10.11 -6.39 4.42
C HIS A 217 -10.57 -7.52 5.34
N LEU A 218 -10.65 -7.22 6.62
CA LEU A 218 -10.90 -8.17 7.68
C LEU A 218 -12.04 -7.63 8.52
N THR A 219 -13.06 -8.46 8.73
CA THR A 219 -14.15 -8.18 9.67
C THR A 219 -14.27 -9.34 10.66
N SER A 220 -14.41 -9.00 11.93
CA SER A 220 -14.62 -9.96 13.01
C SER A 220 -15.85 -9.54 13.81
N SER A 221 -16.83 -10.45 13.88
CA SER A 221 -18.02 -10.32 14.72
C SER A 221 -17.93 -11.17 16.00
N GLU A 222 -16.78 -11.78 16.28
CA GLU A 222 -16.61 -12.66 17.45
C GLU A 222 -16.67 -11.92 18.79
N PHE A 223 -16.39 -10.62 18.78
CA PHE A 223 -16.41 -9.79 19.98
C PHE A 223 -17.79 -9.18 20.28
N ASP A 224 -18.76 -9.32 19.37
CA ASP A 224 -20.10 -8.76 19.53
C ASP A 224 -21.03 -9.77 20.23
N SER A 225 -21.47 -9.43 21.45
CA SER A 225 -22.35 -10.30 22.27
C SER A 225 -23.80 -10.43 21.75
N VAL A 226 -24.13 -9.82 20.61
CA VAL A 226 -25.51 -9.62 20.12
C VAL A 226 -25.78 -10.36 18.80
N SER A 227 -24.75 -10.70 18.01
CA SER A 227 -24.93 -11.35 16.71
C SER A 227 -24.81 -12.86 16.80
N SER A 228 -25.88 -13.58 16.46
CA SER A 228 -25.91 -15.06 16.39
C SER A 228 -25.03 -15.67 15.29
N ASN A 229 -24.44 -14.84 14.41
CA ASN A 229 -23.49 -15.22 13.37
C ASN A 229 -22.12 -14.58 13.66
N SER A 230 -21.52 -14.91 14.79
CA SER A 230 -20.14 -14.53 15.13
C SER A 230 -19.17 -15.25 14.18
N GLY A 231 -18.19 -14.59 13.60
CA GLY A 231 -17.22 -15.22 12.70
C GLY A 231 -16.20 -14.22 12.19
N ILE A 232 -15.19 -14.71 11.48
CA ILE A 232 -14.15 -13.89 10.86
C ILE A 232 -14.27 -14.03 9.35
N VAL A 233 -14.33 -12.89 8.65
CA VAL A 233 -14.35 -12.82 7.19
C VAL A 233 -13.09 -12.10 6.72
N LEU A 234 -12.32 -12.76 5.85
CA LEU A 234 -11.13 -12.22 5.21
C LEU A 234 -11.38 -12.05 3.71
N GLU A 235 -11.53 -10.80 3.31
CA GLU A 235 -11.65 -10.38 1.93
C GLU A 235 -10.28 -9.97 1.38
N GLN A 236 -9.87 -10.59 0.29
CA GLN A 236 -8.64 -10.31 -0.41
C GLN A 236 -8.96 -9.87 -1.83
N THR A 237 -8.68 -8.61 -2.15
CA THR A 237 -8.92 -8.10 -3.51
C THR A 237 -7.65 -7.60 -4.19
N LEU A 238 -7.56 -7.83 -5.50
CA LEU A 238 -6.52 -7.28 -6.35
C LEU A 238 -7.17 -6.63 -7.56
N THR A 239 -7.09 -5.31 -7.63
CA THR A 239 -7.66 -4.50 -8.72
C THR A 239 -6.53 -4.02 -9.62
N ILE A 240 -6.58 -4.31 -10.91
CA ILE A 240 -5.49 -4.00 -11.86
C ILE A 240 -6.07 -3.40 -13.14
N VAL A 241 -5.40 -2.38 -13.68
CA VAL A 241 -5.69 -1.84 -15.02
C VAL A 241 -4.55 -2.20 -15.97
N LEU A 242 -4.84 -3.09 -16.91
CA LEU A 242 -3.89 -3.62 -17.88
C LEU A 242 -4.15 -3.04 -19.28
N GLN A 243 -3.09 -2.84 -20.06
CA GLN A 243 -3.23 -2.55 -21.49
C GLN A 243 -2.92 -3.83 -22.28
N PRO A 244 -3.86 -4.33 -23.10
CA PRO A 244 -3.57 -5.47 -23.96
C PRO A 244 -2.43 -5.19 -24.94
N SER A 245 -1.58 -6.18 -25.17
CA SER A 245 -0.59 -6.14 -26.24
C SER A 245 -1.30 -6.17 -27.58
N THR A 246 -1.17 -5.12 -28.39
CA THR A 246 -1.67 -5.12 -29.77
C THR A 246 -0.88 -6.14 -30.58
N MET A 247 -1.41 -7.35 -30.78
CA MET A 247 -0.86 -8.26 -31.78
C MET A 247 -1.11 -7.67 -33.17
N GLY A 248 -0.04 -7.16 -33.79
CA GLY A 248 0.01 -6.87 -35.23
C GLY A 248 -0.66 -5.57 -35.68
N THR A 249 0.11 -4.48 -35.71
CA THR A 249 0.36 -3.65 -36.91
C THR A 249 1.28 -2.50 -36.50
N ASP A 250 2.20 -2.18 -37.40
CA ASP A 250 3.21 -1.13 -37.25
C ASP A 250 2.65 0.16 -36.68
N VAL A 251 3.53 0.86 -35.96
CA VAL A 251 3.40 2.28 -35.60
C VAL A 251 3.44 3.10 -36.89
N THR A 252 2.42 2.99 -37.72
CA THR A 252 2.08 4.01 -38.71
C THR A 252 1.07 4.92 -38.04
N TYR A 253 1.44 6.19 -37.89
CA TYR A 253 0.58 7.29 -37.49
C TYR A 253 -0.58 7.43 -38.50
N SER A 254 -1.58 6.55 -38.43
CA SER A 254 -2.84 6.72 -39.13
C SER A 254 -3.83 7.38 -38.17
N SER A 255 -4.14 8.64 -38.47
CA SER A 255 -5.09 9.53 -37.79
C SER A 255 -6.56 9.08 -37.92
N GLY A 256 -6.83 7.78 -37.79
CA GLY A 256 -8.18 7.20 -37.73
C GLY A 256 -8.58 6.84 -36.29
N PRO A 257 -9.88 6.68 -35.99
CA PRO A 257 -10.32 6.20 -34.68
C PRO A 257 -9.74 4.81 -34.43
N MET A 258 -8.80 4.75 -33.51
CA MET A 258 -7.97 3.57 -33.25
C MET A 258 -8.84 2.53 -32.52
N SER A 259 -9.11 1.39 -33.17
CA SER A 259 -9.97 0.33 -32.62
C SER A 259 -9.52 -0.16 -31.25
N GLN A 260 -10.49 -0.60 -30.44
CA GLN A 260 -10.24 -1.21 -29.15
C GLN A 260 -9.41 -2.49 -29.34
N PRO A 261 -8.34 -2.71 -28.55
CA PRO A 261 -7.52 -3.90 -28.71
C PRO A 261 -8.26 -5.14 -28.21
N SER A 262 -8.31 -6.17 -29.04
CA SER A 262 -8.77 -7.50 -28.64
C SER A 262 -7.77 -8.15 -27.70
N TRP A 263 -8.26 -8.96 -26.77
CA TRP A 263 -7.43 -9.57 -25.73
C TRP A 263 -7.92 -10.97 -25.36
N SER A 264 -7.01 -11.79 -24.84
CA SER A 264 -7.30 -13.04 -24.15
C SER A 264 -6.70 -13.06 -22.75
N LEU A 265 -7.18 -13.94 -21.87
CA LEU A 265 -6.56 -14.17 -20.55
C LEU A 265 -5.07 -14.48 -20.67
N SER A 266 -4.70 -15.32 -21.64
CA SER A 266 -3.30 -15.63 -21.93
C SER A 266 -2.49 -14.42 -22.39
N SER A 267 -3.07 -13.49 -23.14
CA SER A 267 -2.39 -12.25 -23.56
C SER A 267 -2.23 -11.24 -22.42
N LEU A 268 -3.19 -11.19 -21.49
CA LEU A 268 -3.21 -10.24 -20.36
C LEU A 268 -2.29 -10.68 -19.23
N PHE A 269 -2.33 -11.98 -18.88
CA PHE A 269 -1.67 -12.53 -17.70
C PHE A 269 -0.50 -13.45 -18.03
N GLY A 270 -0.29 -13.79 -19.31
CA GLY A 270 0.75 -14.73 -19.74
C GLY A 270 0.43 -16.20 -19.50
N ARG A 271 -0.77 -16.52 -18.98
CA ARG A 271 -1.18 -17.87 -18.59
C ARG A 271 -2.65 -18.13 -18.91
N LYS A 272 -3.00 -19.41 -19.10
CA LYS A 272 -4.39 -19.89 -19.23
C LYS A 272 -4.84 -20.47 -17.89
N LEU A 273 -6.15 -20.47 -17.64
CA LEU A 273 -6.71 -21.05 -16.42
C LEU A 273 -6.80 -22.58 -16.54
N GLY A 274 -6.13 -23.28 -15.63
CA GLY A 274 -6.09 -24.75 -15.59
C GLY A 274 -7.31 -25.41 -14.93
N GLY A 275 -8.32 -24.65 -14.53
CA GLY A 275 -9.52 -25.13 -13.80
C GLY A 275 -9.65 -24.51 -12.41
N ARG A 276 -10.64 -25.00 -11.62
CA ARG A 276 -10.95 -24.48 -10.28
C ARG A 276 -9.89 -24.82 -9.22
N CYS A 277 -9.85 -24.02 -8.16
CA CYS A 277 -9.15 -24.39 -6.92
C CYS A 277 -9.92 -25.52 -6.22
N VAL A 278 -9.25 -26.61 -5.85
CA VAL A 278 -9.89 -27.78 -5.22
C VAL A 278 -10.47 -27.45 -3.84
N LEU A 279 -9.87 -26.47 -3.15
CA LEU A 279 -10.28 -26.01 -1.82
C LEU A 279 -11.37 -24.94 -1.87
N ALA A 280 -11.71 -24.41 -3.05
CA ALA A 280 -12.72 -23.38 -3.20
C ALA A 280 -14.11 -24.01 -3.38
N LYS A 281 -15.10 -23.45 -2.66
CA LYS A 281 -16.53 -23.76 -2.80
C LYS A 281 -17.05 -23.32 -4.16
N SER A 282 -16.63 -22.14 -4.62
CA SER A 282 -16.96 -21.61 -5.95
C SER A 282 -15.73 -20.97 -6.61
N SER A 283 -15.66 -21.07 -7.93
CA SER A 283 -14.63 -20.42 -8.75
C SER A 283 -15.28 -19.89 -10.03
N ASN A 284 -15.53 -18.58 -10.09
CA ASN A 284 -16.30 -17.95 -11.17
C ASN A 284 -15.51 -16.83 -11.84
N VAL A 285 -15.60 -16.75 -13.17
CA VAL A 285 -15.08 -15.62 -13.95
C VAL A 285 -16.27 -14.84 -14.52
N TYR A 286 -16.23 -13.53 -14.37
CA TYR A 286 -17.26 -12.60 -14.79
C TYR A 286 -16.71 -11.62 -15.83
N VAL A 287 -17.52 -11.32 -16.84
CA VAL A 287 -17.28 -10.20 -17.77
C VAL A 287 -18.42 -9.22 -17.65
N GLN A 288 -18.11 -8.00 -17.26
CA GLN A 288 -19.10 -6.93 -17.13
C GLN A 288 -19.04 -5.99 -18.31
N LEU A 289 -20.20 -5.79 -18.94
CA LEU A 289 -20.45 -4.71 -19.88
C LEU A 289 -21.26 -3.63 -19.18
N GLU A 290 -20.68 -2.44 -19.06
CA GLU A 290 -21.34 -1.29 -18.47
C GLU A 290 -22.51 -0.81 -19.31
N GLN A 291 -23.53 -0.27 -18.66
CA GLN A 291 -24.71 0.36 -19.28
C GLN A 291 -24.39 1.21 -20.52
N ARG A 292 -23.47 2.19 -20.44
CA ARG A 292 -23.14 3.07 -21.58
C ARG A 292 -22.48 2.32 -22.74
N LEU A 293 -21.74 1.26 -22.47
CA LEU A 293 -21.19 0.38 -23.51
C LEU A 293 -22.30 -0.46 -24.15
N VAL A 294 -23.21 -1.01 -23.35
CA VAL A 294 -24.38 -1.78 -23.84
C VAL A 294 -25.28 -0.90 -24.71
N SER A 295 -25.52 0.36 -24.33
CA SER A 295 -26.27 1.32 -25.15
C SER A 295 -25.59 1.58 -26.49
N ALA A 296 -24.27 1.83 -26.49
CA ALA A 296 -23.51 2.07 -27.72
C ALA A 296 -23.50 0.84 -28.65
N LEU A 297 -23.42 -0.37 -28.09
CA LEU A 297 -23.49 -1.62 -28.85
C LEU A 297 -24.88 -1.87 -29.44
N THR A 298 -25.92 -1.62 -28.66
CA THR A 298 -27.31 -1.71 -29.12
C THR A 298 -27.57 -0.78 -30.30
N GLU A 299 -27.08 0.46 -30.25
CA GLU A 299 -27.15 1.40 -31.38
C GLU A 299 -26.42 0.91 -32.64
N LEU A 300 -25.27 0.23 -32.48
CA LEU A 300 -24.53 -0.33 -33.60
C LEU A 300 -25.28 -1.50 -34.25
N CYS A 301 -25.90 -2.37 -33.45
CA CYS A 301 -26.74 -3.45 -33.96
C CYS A 301 -27.90 -2.90 -34.81
N TYR A 302 -28.61 -1.89 -34.29
CA TYR A 302 -29.71 -1.23 -35.04
C TYR A 302 -29.26 -0.61 -36.36
N LYS A 303 -28.03 -0.05 -36.42
CA LYS A 303 -27.51 0.56 -37.67
C LYS A 303 -27.18 -0.47 -38.74
N ASN A 304 -26.76 -1.68 -38.36
CA ASN A 304 -26.36 -2.74 -39.30
C ASN A 304 -27.58 -3.51 -39.86
N GLU A 305 -28.68 -3.62 -39.11
CA GLU A 305 -29.85 -4.43 -39.48
C GLU A 305 -31.06 -3.59 -39.94
N ARG A 306 -30.85 -2.67 -40.90
CA ARG A 306 -31.90 -1.79 -41.47
C ARG A 306 -33.13 -2.47 -42.12
N SER A 307 -33.45 -3.74 -41.86
CA SER A 307 -34.47 -4.45 -42.65
C SER A 307 -35.28 -5.60 -42.02
N VAL A 308 -35.49 -5.73 -40.70
CA VAL A 308 -36.57 -6.63 -40.18
C VAL A 308 -37.14 -6.14 -38.83
N ASP A 309 -38.47 -5.96 -38.82
CA ASP A 309 -39.44 -5.72 -37.73
C ASP A 309 -39.08 -4.85 -36.49
N GLU A 310 -39.87 -3.79 -36.35
CA GLU A 310 -39.80 -2.70 -35.37
C GLU A 310 -40.33 -3.06 -33.97
N SER A 311 -40.29 -4.33 -33.54
CA SER A 311 -40.96 -4.76 -32.29
C SER A 311 -40.23 -5.77 -31.40
N LEU A 312 -38.97 -6.12 -31.67
CA LEU A 312 -38.15 -6.92 -30.76
C LEU A 312 -37.00 -6.09 -30.20
N SER A 313 -36.96 -5.94 -28.86
CA SER A 313 -35.81 -5.39 -28.15
C SER A 313 -34.59 -6.25 -28.45
N PHE A 314 -33.64 -5.75 -29.25
CA PHE A 314 -32.42 -6.48 -29.55
C PHE A 314 -31.60 -6.66 -28.28
N GLU A 315 -31.34 -7.91 -27.92
CA GLU A 315 -30.52 -8.25 -26.77
C GLU A 315 -29.06 -8.40 -27.19
N VAL A 316 -28.14 -7.74 -26.47
CA VAL A 316 -26.70 -7.88 -26.70
C VAL A 316 -26.25 -9.28 -26.28
N SER A 317 -26.11 -10.16 -27.27
CA SER A 317 -25.58 -11.51 -27.12
C SER A 317 -24.04 -11.51 -26.97
N TRP A 318 -23.49 -12.63 -26.48
CA TRP A 318 -22.04 -12.89 -26.33
C TRP A 318 -21.27 -12.82 -27.66
N SER A 319 -21.97 -12.95 -28.79
CA SER A 319 -21.46 -12.66 -30.14
C SER A 319 -22.43 -11.73 -30.85
N ASN A 320 -21.95 -10.55 -31.24
CA ASN A 320 -22.72 -9.51 -31.92
C ASN A 320 -21.82 -8.77 -32.93
N PRO A 321 -22.35 -7.85 -33.75
CA PRO A 321 -21.55 -7.09 -34.72
C PRO A 321 -20.48 -6.18 -34.09
N GLY A 322 -20.58 -5.88 -32.80
CA GLY A 322 -19.61 -5.06 -32.05
C GLY A 322 -18.44 -5.88 -31.52
N PHE A 323 -18.69 -7.03 -30.91
CA PHE A 323 -17.67 -7.91 -30.34
C PHE A 323 -18.06 -9.40 -30.38
N GLU A 324 -17.09 -10.28 -30.13
CA GLU A 324 -17.28 -11.71 -29.96
C GLU A 324 -16.43 -12.26 -28.81
N LEU A 325 -17.06 -13.05 -27.94
CA LEU A 325 -16.38 -13.82 -26.89
C LEU A 325 -15.99 -15.20 -27.43
N SER A 326 -14.79 -15.68 -27.07
CA SER A 326 -14.29 -16.98 -27.53
C SER A 326 -15.06 -18.19 -26.98
N VAL A 327 -15.78 -18.00 -25.86
CA VAL A 327 -16.53 -19.02 -25.14
C VAL A 327 -17.91 -18.48 -24.79
N SER A 328 -18.95 -19.30 -24.99
CA SER A 328 -20.31 -18.98 -24.57
C SER A 328 -20.42 -18.96 -23.03
N PRO A 329 -21.08 -17.95 -22.44
CA PRO A 329 -21.26 -17.87 -20.98
C PRO A 329 -22.20 -18.97 -20.47
N ASP A 330 -21.99 -19.39 -19.22
CA ASP A 330 -22.87 -20.37 -18.55
C ASP A 330 -24.16 -19.70 -18.07
N LEU A 331 -24.03 -18.47 -17.53
CA LEU A 331 -25.15 -17.64 -17.07
C LEU A 331 -24.96 -16.19 -17.51
N VAL A 332 -26.08 -15.49 -17.71
CA VAL A 332 -26.09 -14.07 -18.07
C VAL A 332 -27.02 -13.32 -17.12
N PHE A 333 -26.47 -12.41 -16.33
CA PHE A 333 -27.26 -11.54 -15.48
C PHE A 333 -27.49 -10.19 -16.15
N LYS A 334 -28.70 -9.65 -15.95
CA LYS A 334 -29.10 -8.32 -16.39
C LYS A 334 -29.39 -7.47 -15.17
N GLU A 335 -28.90 -6.25 -15.19
CA GLU A 335 -29.17 -5.26 -14.16
C GLU A 335 -30.66 -4.84 -14.18
N VAL A 336 -31.28 -4.80 -13.00
CA VAL A 336 -32.63 -4.27 -12.79
C VAL A 336 -32.56 -2.74 -12.82
N CYS A 337 -33.00 -2.17 -13.93
CA CYS A 337 -33.08 -0.72 -14.06
C CYS A 337 -34.40 -0.22 -13.46
N ASN A 338 -34.34 0.60 -12.41
CA ASN A 338 -35.52 1.29 -11.89
C ASN A 338 -35.84 2.51 -12.76
N LEU A 339 -36.93 2.43 -13.53
CA LEU A 339 -37.67 3.56 -14.11
C LEU A 339 -36.81 4.67 -14.73
N ASN A 340 -35.97 4.35 -15.70
CA ASN A 340 -35.56 5.24 -16.79
C ASN A 340 -35.07 4.40 -17.97
N LYS A 341 -35.27 4.88 -19.21
CA LYS A 341 -34.95 4.18 -20.48
C LYS A 341 -33.44 4.08 -20.71
N GLU A 342 -32.70 3.51 -19.78
CA GLU A 342 -31.28 3.26 -19.93
C GLU A 342 -31.05 1.75 -20.09
N SER A 343 -30.08 1.38 -20.92
CA SER A 343 -29.78 -0.04 -21.16
C SER A 343 -29.25 -0.69 -19.87
N PRO A 344 -29.60 -1.94 -19.56
CA PRO A 344 -29.08 -2.60 -18.38
C PRO A 344 -27.58 -2.91 -18.56
N SER A 345 -26.80 -2.85 -17.47
CA SER A 345 -25.48 -3.50 -17.46
C SER A 345 -25.66 -5.01 -17.56
N ILE A 346 -24.75 -5.67 -18.29
CA ILE A 346 -24.80 -7.12 -18.53
C ILE A 346 -23.57 -7.75 -17.88
N LEU A 347 -23.80 -8.84 -17.15
CA LEU A 347 -22.75 -9.62 -16.51
C LEU A 347 -22.79 -11.06 -17.03
N TYR A 348 -21.73 -11.47 -17.72
CA TYR A 348 -21.56 -12.85 -18.19
C TYR A 348 -20.77 -13.66 -17.18
N GLN A 349 -21.31 -14.77 -16.70
CA GLN A 349 -20.64 -15.68 -15.76
C GLN A 349 -20.13 -16.94 -16.47
N TYR A 350 -18.93 -17.36 -16.08
CA TYR A 350 -18.27 -18.60 -16.47
C TYR A 350 -17.88 -19.38 -15.22
N SER A 351 -18.42 -20.58 -15.05
CA SER A 351 -18.07 -21.50 -13.95
C SER A 351 -16.81 -22.29 -14.30
N MET A 352 -15.82 -22.25 -13.40
CA MET A 352 -14.56 -22.97 -13.59
C MET A 352 -14.67 -24.48 -13.30
N GLU A 353 -15.84 -24.97 -12.89
CA GLU A 353 -16.11 -26.41 -12.69
C GLU A 353 -16.06 -27.20 -14.00
N ASN A 354 -16.41 -26.54 -15.12
CA ASN A 354 -16.45 -27.14 -16.44
C ASN A 354 -15.05 -27.31 -17.09
N TYR A 355 -13.99 -26.83 -16.44
CA TYR A 355 -12.64 -26.75 -16.99
C TYR A 355 -11.60 -27.45 -16.10
N SER A 356 -10.55 -28.00 -16.74
CA SER A 356 -9.47 -28.71 -16.06
C SER A 356 -8.14 -28.54 -16.81
N TYR A 357 -7.04 -29.05 -16.27
CA TYR A 357 -5.71 -28.89 -16.87
C TYR A 357 -5.60 -29.47 -18.29
N SER A 358 -6.43 -30.46 -18.65
CA SER A 358 -6.48 -31.03 -20.00
C SER A 358 -7.26 -30.15 -20.99
N LYS A 359 -8.20 -29.35 -20.51
CA LYS A 359 -8.98 -28.37 -21.28
C LYS A 359 -8.94 -27.01 -20.57
N PRO A 360 -7.81 -26.27 -20.69
CA PRO A 360 -7.65 -25.01 -20.00
C PRO A 360 -8.63 -23.95 -20.54
N PHE A 361 -9.12 -23.11 -19.66
CA PHE A 361 -9.98 -21.98 -19.99
C PHE A 361 -9.14 -20.77 -20.40
N ASP A 362 -9.43 -20.21 -21.58
CA ASP A 362 -8.80 -19.00 -22.10
C ASP A 362 -9.87 -18.15 -22.77
N LEU A 363 -10.44 -17.23 -21.98
CA LEU A 363 -11.43 -16.29 -22.46
C LEU A 363 -10.76 -15.22 -23.32
N GLY A 364 -11.25 -15.08 -24.55
CA GLY A 364 -10.87 -14.06 -25.51
C GLY A 364 -12.04 -13.13 -25.78
N PHE A 365 -11.76 -11.83 -25.82
CA PHE A 365 -12.67 -10.75 -26.18
C PHE A 365 -12.17 -10.12 -27.48
N TRP A 366 -12.94 -10.27 -28.56
CA TRP A 366 -12.58 -9.81 -29.90
C TRP A 366 -13.47 -8.66 -30.35
N TRP A 367 -12.90 -7.48 -30.54
CA TRP A 367 -13.62 -6.34 -31.10
C TRP A 367 -13.76 -6.47 -32.61
N LYS A 368 -15.00 -6.37 -33.12
CA LYS A 368 -15.32 -6.38 -34.56
C LYS A 368 -15.52 -4.97 -35.11
N SER A 369 -16.05 -4.08 -34.29
CA SER A 369 -16.34 -2.68 -34.65
C SER A 369 -15.76 -1.71 -33.62
N THR A 370 -15.47 -0.49 -34.04
CA THR A 370 -15.02 0.59 -33.15
C THR A 370 -16.20 1.11 -32.33
N VAL A 371 -16.10 1.02 -31.00
CA VAL A 371 -17.10 1.53 -30.07
C VAL A 371 -16.45 2.58 -29.16
N VAL A 372 -17.14 3.70 -28.95
CA VAL A 372 -16.72 4.76 -28.03
C VAL A 372 -17.81 4.91 -26.98
N TRP A 373 -17.42 4.86 -25.72
CA TRP A 373 -18.28 5.09 -24.57
C TRP A 373 -17.50 5.80 -23.47
N SER A 374 -18.18 6.09 -22.37
CA SER A 374 -17.60 6.69 -21.15
C SER A 374 -18.04 5.86 -19.95
N CYS A 375 -17.22 5.74 -18.92
CA CYS A 375 -17.61 5.08 -17.68
C CYS A 375 -18.53 5.97 -16.83
N PRO A 376 -19.32 5.40 -15.90
CA PRO A 376 -20.05 6.15 -14.88
C PRO A 376 -19.09 6.90 -13.94
N GLU A 377 -19.23 8.22 -13.87
CA GLU A 377 -18.39 9.10 -13.04
C GLU A 377 -19.14 9.51 -11.77
N ALA A 378 -18.41 9.73 -10.67
CA ALA A 378 -18.99 10.24 -9.43
C ALA A 378 -19.67 11.61 -9.65
N PRO A 379 -20.64 12.03 -8.81
CA PRO A 379 -21.41 13.26 -9.05
C PRO A 379 -20.54 14.51 -9.23
N LEU A 380 -19.46 14.61 -8.44
CA LEU A 380 -18.44 15.63 -8.57
C LEU A 380 -17.07 14.96 -8.70
N HIS A 381 -16.28 15.41 -9.67
CA HIS A 381 -14.87 15.10 -9.79
C HIS A 381 -14.09 15.96 -8.80
N ALA A 382 -13.41 15.30 -7.86
CA ALA A 382 -12.56 15.94 -6.88
C ALA A 382 -11.11 15.93 -7.36
N SER A 383 -10.51 17.11 -7.42
CA SER A 383 -9.09 17.33 -7.74
C SER A 383 -8.46 18.23 -6.68
N ARG A 384 -7.19 18.01 -6.39
CA ARG A 384 -6.46 18.71 -5.33
C ARG A 384 -5.14 19.24 -5.85
N PHE A 385 -4.80 20.46 -5.47
CA PHE A 385 -3.55 21.11 -5.87
C PHE A 385 -3.04 22.08 -4.81
N LEU A 386 -1.75 22.40 -4.87
CA LEU A 386 -1.12 23.40 -4.02
C LEU A 386 -1.17 24.77 -4.70
N MET A 387 -1.47 25.79 -3.91
CA MET A 387 -1.46 27.21 -4.29
C MET A 387 -0.38 27.95 -3.49
N GLY A 388 0.09 29.06 -4.04
CA GLY A 388 1.10 29.91 -3.41
C GLY A 388 2.51 29.67 -3.96
N SER A 389 3.37 30.66 -3.74
CA SER A 389 4.78 30.65 -4.15
C SER A 389 5.67 30.94 -2.96
N GLY A 390 6.74 30.18 -2.79
CA GLY A 390 7.73 30.39 -1.74
C GLY A 390 7.90 29.19 -0.81
N ASN A 391 8.78 29.37 0.17
CA ASN A 391 9.25 28.33 1.09
C ASN A 391 8.65 28.43 2.49
N GLU A 392 7.83 29.45 2.76
CA GLU A 392 7.23 29.70 4.07
C GLU A 392 5.73 29.40 4.07
N ARG A 393 4.96 30.06 3.20
CA ARG A 393 3.50 29.90 3.12
C ARG A 393 3.04 29.17 1.87
N GLY A 394 1.93 28.45 1.99
CA GLY A 394 1.21 27.83 0.90
C GLY A 394 -0.28 27.74 1.20
N ALA A 395 -1.05 27.26 0.24
CA ALA A 395 -2.46 26.93 0.44
C ALA A 395 -2.80 25.59 -0.24
N ILE A 396 -3.69 24.83 0.37
CA ILE A 396 -4.25 23.61 -0.21
C ILE A 396 -5.60 23.97 -0.81
N ALA A 397 -5.80 23.62 -2.08
CA ALA A 397 -7.07 23.77 -2.77
C ALA A 397 -7.65 22.42 -3.15
N ILE A 398 -8.93 22.20 -2.84
CA ILE A 398 -9.73 21.06 -3.31
C ILE A 398 -10.79 21.62 -4.26
N SER A 399 -10.69 21.29 -5.54
CA SER A 399 -11.66 21.66 -6.56
C SER A 399 -12.60 20.49 -6.84
N LEU A 400 -13.90 20.75 -6.69
CA LEU A 400 -15.00 19.86 -7.02
C LEU A 400 -15.68 20.40 -8.28
N LYS A 401 -15.69 19.61 -9.35
CA LYS A 401 -16.33 19.96 -10.62
C LYS A 401 -17.37 18.91 -11.00
N PRO A 402 -18.55 19.29 -11.51
CA PRO A 402 -19.52 18.31 -11.97
C PRO A 402 -18.97 17.54 -13.18
N THR A 403 -19.18 16.24 -13.17
CA THR A 403 -18.78 15.30 -14.22
C THR A 403 -19.79 15.25 -15.37
N VAL A 404 -21.05 15.56 -15.08
CA VAL A 404 -22.15 15.47 -16.05
C VAL A 404 -22.30 16.77 -16.86
N ARG A 405 -22.04 16.69 -18.18
CA ARG A 405 -22.39 17.72 -19.19
C ARG A 405 -23.77 17.51 -19.84
N GLY A 406 -24.62 16.60 -19.34
CA GLY A 406 -25.94 16.35 -19.92
C GLY A 406 -26.98 15.80 -18.94
N ASN A 407 -28.05 16.57 -18.71
CA ASN A 407 -29.41 16.24 -18.27
C ASN A 407 -29.78 14.82 -17.75
N SER A 408 -29.05 14.22 -16.80
CA SER A 408 -29.51 12.99 -16.11
C SER A 408 -29.58 13.10 -14.59
N VAL A 409 -29.59 14.31 -14.05
CA VAL A 409 -30.22 14.60 -12.74
C VAL A 409 -31.60 15.22 -13.01
N GLN A 410 -32.44 14.49 -13.75
CA GLN A 410 -33.85 14.79 -13.89
C GLN A 410 -34.63 13.53 -13.58
N SER A 411 -34.98 13.37 -12.30
CA SER A 411 -36.19 12.70 -11.76
C SER A 411 -36.01 12.19 -10.33
N ALA A 412 -35.43 13.00 -9.45
CA ALA A 412 -35.83 13.03 -8.06
C ALA A 412 -36.18 14.50 -7.77
N ASP A 413 -37.46 14.82 -7.90
CA ASP A 413 -38.09 16.07 -7.52
C ASP A 413 -37.31 17.35 -7.84
N ILE A 414 -37.72 18.03 -8.92
CA ILE A 414 -37.66 19.51 -8.98
C ILE A 414 -38.69 20.05 -7.97
N ASN A 415 -38.57 19.64 -6.71
CA ASN A 415 -39.10 20.35 -5.56
C ASN A 415 -37.93 21.20 -5.05
N GLU A 416 -38.22 22.46 -4.75
CA GLU A 416 -37.29 23.39 -4.13
C GLU A 416 -36.62 22.72 -2.91
N GLY A 417 -35.36 22.29 -3.04
CA GLY A 417 -34.63 21.68 -1.92
C GLY A 417 -33.57 20.61 -2.23
N CYS A 418 -33.30 20.22 -3.48
CA CYS A 418 -32.23 19.24 -3.76
C CYS A 418 -30.86 19.76 -3.30
N ARG A 419 -30.29 19.10 -2.27
CA ARG A 419 -28.96 19.37 -1.73
C ARG A 419 -28.11 18.11 -1.82
N LEU A 420 -26.96 18.21 -2.49
CA LEU A 420 -25.94 17.17 -2.56
C LEU A 420 -25.04 17.26 -1.33
N ARG A 421 -25.03 16.22 -0.51
CA ARG A 421 -24.09 16.09 0.61
C ARG A 421 -22.75 15.54 0.12
N VAL A 422 -21.67 16.20 0.54
CA VAL A 422 -20.28 15.80 0.25
C VAL A 422 -19.51 15.82 1.57
N ASP A 423 -18.99 14.66 1.96
CA ASP A 423 -18.14 14.54 3.15
C ASP A 423 -16.67 14.50 2.70
N VAL A 424 -15.84 15.34 3.31
CA VAL A 424 -14.41 15.50 3.03
C VAL A 424 -13.61 15.13 4.28
N PHE A 425 -12.72 14.15 4.13
CA PHE A 425 -11.76 13.73 5.15
C PHE A 425 -10.35 13.99 4.66
N GLN A 426 -9.58 14.80 5.39
CA GLN A 426 -8.22 15.18 5.03
C GLN A 426 -7.28 15.06 6.22
N VAL A 427 -6.19 14.33 6.02
CA VAL A 427 -5.06 14.27 6.95
C VAL A 427 -3.91 15.08 6.38
N VAL A 428 -3.23 15.81 7.26
CA VAL A 428 -2.09 16.65 6.93
C VAL A 428 -0.95 16.36 7.91
N PRO A 429 0.27 16.09 7.45
CA PRO A 429 1.40 15.81 8.35
C PRO A 429 1.70 16.98 9.29
N TRP A 430 2.31 16.69 10.43
CA TRP A 430 2.60 17.69 11.48
C TRP A 430 3.48 18.86 11.02
N TYR A 431 4.33 18.65 10.02
CA TYR A 431 5.20 19.68 9.44
C TYR A 431 4.48 20.63 8.46
N VAL A 432 3.17 20.46 8.26
CA VAL A 432 2.34 21.36 7.47
C VAL A 432 1.32 21.98 8.43
N LYS A 433 1.57 23.22 8.84
CA LYS A 433 0.79 23.93 9.86
C LYS A 433 -0.41 24.59 9.23
N VAL A 434 -1.56 23.92 9.27
CA VAL A 434 -2.78 24.38 8.61
C VAL A 434 -3.54 25.41 9.46
N TYR A 435 -3.93 26.52 8.84
CA TYR A 435 -4.74 27.55 9.48
C TYR A 435 -6.22 27.36 9.15
N TYR A 436 -6.91 26.52 9.91
CA TYR A 436 -8.33 26.21 9.68
C TYR A 436 -9.29 27.41 9.70
N HIS A 437 -8.91 28.51 10.35
CA HIS A 437 -9.69 29.76 10.34
C HIS A 437 -9.62 30.51 8.99
N THR A 438 -8.68 30.16 8.10
CA THR A 438 -8.54 30.73 6.75
C THR A 438 -9.35 29.97 5.70
N LEU A 439 -10.13 28.95 6.11
CA LEU A 439 -10.94 28.16 5.20
C LEU A 439 -11.91 29.06 4.42
N GLN A 440 -11.77 29.06 3.11
CA GLN A 440 -12.66 29.77 2.19
C GLN A 440 -13.27 28.77 1.21
N VAL A 441 -14.59 28.85 1.06
CA VAL A 441 -15.36 28.03 0.12
C VAL A 441 -15.89 28.93 -0.99
N TYR A 442 -15.41 28.70 -2.20
CA TYR A 442 -15.87 29.36 -3.41
C TYR A 442 -16.85 28.45 -4.12
N VAL A 443 -18.01 28.98 -4.48
CA VAL A 443 -18.99 28.30 -5.34
C VAL A 443 -19.26 29.20 -6.53
N GLU A 444 -19.06 28.67 -7.73
CA GLU A 444 -19.20 29.42 -8.99
C GLU A 444 -18.39 30.73 -8.95
N GLU A 445 -17.14 30.66 -8.45
CA GLU A 445 -16.20 31.79 -8.29
C GLU A 445 -16.62 32.86 -7.27
N HIS A 446 -17.76 32.68 -6.59
CA HIS A 446 -18.21 33.57 -5.52
C HIS A 446 -17.87 33.00 -4.15
N LEU A 447 -17.29 33.82 -3.29
CA LEU A 447 -17.03 33.45 -1.90
C LEU A 447 -18.35 33.29 -1.16
N GLN A 448 -18.57 32.12 -0.57
CA GLN A 448 -19.79 31.80 0.15
C GLN A 448 -19.58 31.95 1.66
N SER A 449 -20.65 32.33 2.37
CA SER A 449 -20.64 32.34 3.82
C SER A 449 -20.56 30.91 4.33
N GLY A 450 -19.62 30.62 5.23
CA GLY A 450 -19.38 29.26 5.72
C GLY A 450 -20.62 28.56 6.29
N LYS A 451 -21.58 29.31 6.85
CA LYS A 451 -22.81 28.76 7.45
C LYS A 451 -23.81 28.20 6.44
N ASP A 452 -23.75 28.61 5.18
CA ASP A 452 -24.75 28.24 4.18
C ASP A 452 -24.43 26.88 3.53
N ILE A 453 -23.14 26.52 3.49
CA ILE A 453 -22.64 25.32 2.82
C ILE A 453 -22.05 24.31 3.81
N ILE A 454 -21.29 24.77 4.81
CA ILE A 454 -20.63 23.89 5.78
C ILE A 454 -21.65 23.55 6.86
N GLU A 455 -22.11 22.30 6.84
CA GLU A 455 -23.08 21.79 7.82
C GLU A 455 -22.38 21.41 9.13
N LYS A 456 -21.24 20.71 9.02
CA LYS A 456 -20.46 20.22 10.15
C LYS A 456 -18.99 20.26 9.80
N MET A 457 -18.17 20.69 10.76
CA MET A 457 -16.72 20.65 10.64
C MET A 457 -16.13 20.20 11.98
N HIS A 458 -15.25 19.20 11.94
CA HIS A 458 -14.43 18.76 13.05
C HIS A 458 -12.97 18.86 12.62
N VAL A 459 -12.14 19.40 13.51
CA VAL A 459 -10.73 19.67 13.22
C VAL A 459 -9.92 19.30 14.44
N SER A 460 -8.84 18.55 14.21
CA SER A 460 -7.76 18.37 15.17
C SER A 460 -6.49 18.99 14.58
N PRO A 461 -6.01 20.14 15.09
CA PRO A 461 -4.82 20.77 14.55
C PRO A 461 -3.56 19.92 14.74
N SER A 462 -2.62 20.05 13.80
CA SER A 462 -1.30 19.43 13.89
C SER A 462 -0.50 20.00 15.06
N GLU A 463 0.18 19.13 15.80
CA GLU A 463 1.11 19.52 16.86
C GLU A 463 2.53 19.03 16.52
N ASP A 464 3.52 19.93 16.65
CA ASP A 464 4.89 19.71 16.17
C ASP A 464 5.49 18.44 16.76
N LYS A 465 5.81 17.46 15.91
CA LYS A 465 6.36 16.15 16.27
C LYS A 465 5.49 15.32 17.22
N VAL A 466 4.22 15.66 17.39
CA VAL A 466 3.29 14.93 18.25
C VAL A 466 2.18 14.27 17.44
N SER A 467 1.47 15.02 16.61
CA SER A 467 0.27 14.52 15.89
C SER A 467 0.07 15.19 14.52
N PRO A 468 -0.48 14.47 13.54
CA PRO A 468 -0.90 15.06 12.28
C PRO A 468 -2.16 15.90 12.45
N GLY A 469 -2.35 16.87 11.56
CA GLY A 469 -3.58 17.63 11.45
C GLY A 469 -4.67 16.80 10.77
N LEU A 470 -5.89 16.87 11.29
CA LEU A 470 -7.06 16.17 10.77
C LEU A 470 -8.18 17.18 10.52
N MET A 471 -8.86 17.03 9.38
CA MET A 471 -10.05 17.78 9.02
C MET A 471 -11.15 16.84 8.52
N GLU A 472 -12.31 16.93 9.15
CA GLU A 472 -13.54 16.26 8.76
C GLU A 472 -14.61 17.31 8.50
N MET A 473 -15.17 17.36 7.30
CA MET A 473 -16.12 18.41 6.91
C MET A 473 -17.26 17.86 6.05
N THR A 474 -18.49 18.25 6.39
CA THR A 474 -19.70 17.97 5.60
C THR A 474 -20.14 19.24 4.91
N LEU A 475 -20.21 19.16 3.58
CA LEU A 475 -20.63 20.23 2.70
C LEU A 475 -21.98 19.87 2.09
N ARG A 476 -22.90 20.84 2.02
CA ARG A 476 -24.16 20.69 1.31
C ARG A 476 -24.20 21.68 0.15
N PHE A 477 -24.03 21.17 -1.06
CA PHE A 477 -24.11 21.94 -2.28
C PHE A 477 -25.50 21.84 -2.90
N PRO A 478 -25.98 22.86 -3.64
CA PRO A 478 -27.14 22.69 -4.51
C PRO A 478 -26.81 21.71 -5.63
N CYS A 479 -27.78 20.88 -6.03
CA CYS A 479 -27.58 19.82 -7.05
C CYS A 479 -27.14 20.33 -8.44
N GLY A 480 -27.28 21.63 -8.71
CA GLY A 480 -26.85 22.28 -9.97
C GLY A 480 -25.48 22.97 -9.94
N VAL A 481 -24.65 22.71 -8.92
CA VAL A 481 -23.37 23.40 -8.74
C VAL A 481 -22.41 23.19 -9.93
N ARG A 482 -21.92 24.29 -10.53
CA ARG A 482 -21.00 24.24 -11.68
C ARG A 482 -19.53 24.10 -11.29
N SER A 483 -19.15 24.62 -10.14
CA SER A 483 -17.82 24.45 -9.57
C SER A 483 -17.85 24.83 -8.09
N ALA A 484 -17.11 24.09 -7.27
CA ALA A 484 -16.81 24.47 -5.91
C ALA A 484 -15.31 24.31 -5.66
N VAL A 485 -14.70 25.26 -4.96
CA VAL A 485 -13.28 25.21 -4.59
C VAL A 485 -13.17 25.54 -3.11
N ILE A 486 -12.54 24.64 -2.36
CA ILE A 486 -12.24 24.81 -0.94
C ILE A 486 -10.77 25.16 -0.86
N THR A 487 -10.44 26.27 -0.23
CA THR A 487 -9.05 26.72 -0.05
C THR A 487 -8.74 26.91 1.42
N ILE A 488 -7.53 26.52 1.83
CA ILE A 488 -7.05 26.64 3.20
C ILE A 488 -5.55 26.95 3.21
N GLU A 489 -5.14 27.96 3.95
CA GLU A 489 -3.74 28.38 4.03
C GLU A 489 -2.97 27.54 5.06
N PHE A 490 -1.68 27.36 4.83
CA PHE A 490 -0.78 26.66 5.73
C PHE A 490 0.65 27.22 5.67
N ASP A 491 1.39 27.02 6.76
CA ASP A 491 2.82 27.29 6.83
C ASP A 491 3.63 26.00 6.78
N LYS A 492 4.79 26.07 6.13
CA LYS A 492 5.76 24.97 6.03
C LYS A 492 6.63 24.94 7.28
N GLY A 493 6.65 23.79 7.95
CA GLY A 493 7.49 23.57 9.12
C GLY A 493 8.98 23.47 8.75
N PHE A 494 9.82 23.86 9.70
CA PHE A 494 11.25 23.61 9.64
C PHE A 494 11.56 22.25 10.26
N LEU A 495 12.17 21.38 9.49
CA LEU A 495 12.59 20.06 9.93
C LEU A 495 14.03 20.09 10.39
N HIS A 496 14.36 19.21 11.34
CA HIS A 496 15.74 18.92 11.67
C HIS A 496 16.38 18.03 10.60
N ILE A 497 17.71 18.03 10.54
CA ILE A 497 18.46 17.30 9.52
C ILE A 497 18.18 15.79 9.50
N ASP A 498 17.88 15.21 10.65
CA ASP A 498 17.55 13.80 10.88
C ASP A 498 16.10 13.44 10.48
N GLU A 499 15.25 14.44 10.27
CA GLU A 499 13.84 14.25 9.87
C GLU A 499 13.68 14.25 8.35
N TYR A 500 14.72 14.64 7.59
CA TYR A 500 14.67 14.57 6.14
C TYR A 500 14.81 13.12 5.65
N PRO A 501 14.01 12.72 4.66
CA PRO A 501 14.18 11.45 3.99
C PRO A 501 15.47 11.40 3.16
N PRO A 502 15.92 10.20 2.71
CA PRO A 502 17.14 10.02 1.92
C PRO A 502 17.18 10.73 0.54
N ASP A 503 16.13 11.45 0.17
CA ASP A 503 16.13 12.45 -0.91
C ASP A 503 15.26 13.63 -0.47
N ALA A 504 15.91 14.64 0.10
CA ALA A 504 15.24 15.84 0.60
C ALA A 504 14.72 16.76 -0.52
N ASN A 505 15.28 16.66 -1.74
CA ASN A 505 14.96 17.55 -2.85
C ASN A 505 13.66 17.18 -3.55
N GLN A 506 13.21 15.92 -3.41
CA GLN A 506 11.92 15.47 -3.92
C GLN A 506 10.75 16.26 -3.30
N GLY A 507 10.86 16.67 -2.04
CA GLY A 507 9.77 17.23 -1.25
C GLY A 507 9.04 16.18 -0.41
N PHE A 508 7.98 16.62 0.28
CA PHE A 508 7.24 15.82 1.25
C PHE A 508 5.80 15.61 0.79
N ASP A 509 5.32 14.38 0.90
CA ASP A 509 3.97 14.03 0.48
C ASP A 509 2.94 14.37 1.57
N ILE A 510 1.83 14.99 1.17
CA ILE A 510 0.58 15.06 1.94
C ILE A 510 -0.35 13.99 1.38
N PRO A 511 -0.86 13.07 2.22
CA PRO A 511 -1.72 11.99 1.76
C PRO A 511 -2.99 12.51 1.09
N SER A 512 -3.56 11.68 0.22
CA SER A 512 -4.82 11.96 -0.47
C SER A 512 -5.94 12.29 0.52
N ALA A 513 -6.75 13.30 0.20
CA ALA A 513 -8.04 13.50 0.88
C ALA A 513 -9.09 12.54 0.30
N VAL A 514 -9.98 12.07 1.17
CA VAL A 514 -11.10 11.20 0.85
C VAL A 514 -12.34 12.07 0.67
N VAL A 515 -13.06 11.87 -0.43
CA VAL A 515 -14.32 12.54 -0.72
C VAL A 515 -15.39 11.49 -0.94
N SER A 516 -16.42 11.50 -0.09
CA SER A 516 -17.53 10.54 -0.13
C SER A 516 -18.88 11.23 -0.39
N PHE A 517 -19.74 10.52 -1.13
CA PHE A 517 -21.09 10.97 -1.49
C PHE A 517 -22.11 10.00 -0.88
N PRO A 518 -22.51 10.20 0.40
CA PRO A 518 -23.34 9.23 1.13
C PRO A 518 -24.78 9.14 0.62
N ASP A 519 -25.31 10.21 0.00
CA ASP A 519 -26.71 10.27 -0.45
C ASP A 519 -26.90 9.60 -1.83
N ASN A 520 -25.81 9.29 -2.54
CA ASN A 520 -25.85 8.69 -3.87
C ASN A 520 -25.61 7.18 -3.79
N GLN A 521 -26.40 6.40 -4.55
CA GLN A 521 -26.31 4.94 -4.58
C GLN A 521 -25.74 4.47 -5.92
N ALA A 522 -24.56 3.84 -5.89
CA ALA A 522 -23.97 3.17 -7.05
C ALA A 522 -24.26 1.66 -7.10
N SER A 523 -25.21 1.18 -6.29
CA SER A 523 -25.54 -0.25 -6.20
C SER A 523 -26.15 -0.77 -7.51
N MET A 524 -25.60 -1.86 -8.01
CA MET A 524 -26.09 -2.61 -9.17
C MET A 524 -26.84 -3.85 -8.67
N HIS A 525 -28.13 -3.95 -9.02
CA HIS A 525 -28.95 -5.11 -8.68
C HIS A 525 -29.11 -6.00 -9.91
N PHE A 526 -28.72 -7.26 -9.81
CA PHE A 526 -28.89 -8.25 -10.87
C PHE A 526 -30.05 -9.18 -10.51
N VAL A 527 -30.93 -9.50 -11.48
CA VAL A 527 -32.01 -10.48 -11.26
C VAL A 527 -31.38 -11.87 -11.10
N GLU A 528 -31.67 -12.54 -9.99
CA GLU A 528 -31.25 -13.91 -9.73
C GLU A 528 -32.51 -14.75 -9.46
N ASP A 529 -32.69 -15.85 -10.19
CA ASP A 529 -33.87 -16.73 -10.07
C ASP A 529 -33.90 -17.49 -8.72
N ASN A 530 -32.80 -17.50 -7.95
CA ASN A 530 -32.70 -18.16 -6.64
C ASN A 530 -31.92 -17.30 -5.63
N SER A 531 -32.64 -16.68 -4.70
CA SER A 531 -32.12 -15.79 -3.64
C SER A 531 -31.21 -16.45 -2.58
N LEU A 532 -30.86 -17.74 -2.75
CA LEU A 532 -30.14 -18.53 -1.75
C LEU A 532 -28.63 -18.68 -2.00
N ASN A 533 -28.13 -18.33 -3.19
CA ASN A 533 -26.72 -18.54 -3.58
C ASN A 533 -26.04 -17.27 -4.09
N GLN A 534 -26.29 -16.12 -3.46
CA GLN A 534 -25.66 -14.87 -3.87
C GLN A 534 -24.13 -14.96 -3.66
N THR A 535 -23.38 -14.90 -4.76
CA THR A 535 -21.92 -14.91 -4.74
C THR A 535 -21.35 -13.65 -4.07
N PRO A 536 -20.20 -13.72 -3.36
CA PRO A 536 -19.60 -12.59 -2.67
C PRO A 536 -19.43 -11.33 -3.52
N LEU A 537 -18.93 -11.43 -4.75
CA LEU A 537 -18.79 -10.27 -5.66
C LEU A 537 -20.13 -9.61 -5.99
N LEU A 538 -21.21 -10.39 -6.18
CA LEU A 538 -22.55 -9.85 -6.43
C LEU A 538 -23.09 -9.10 -5.21
N SER A 539 -22.77 -9.53 -3.99
CA SER A 539 -23.12 -8.79 -2.78
C SER A 539 -22.34 -7.46 -2.69
N LYS A 540 -21.08 -7.43 -3.12
CA LYS A 540 -20.27 -6.20 -3.22
C LYS A 540 -20.80 -5.22 -4.24
N LEU A 541 -21.35 -5.71 -5.36
CA LEU A 541 -22.01 -4.86 -6.35
C LEU A 541 -23.29 -4.20 -5.83
N GLN A 542 -23.80 -4.61 -4.66
CA GLN A 542 -24.96 -3.97 -4.02
C GLN A 542 -24.58 -2.94 -2.94
N GLU A 543 -23.28 -2.74 -2.67
CA GLU A 543 -22.83 -1.71 -1.73
C GLU A 543 -23.21 -0.30 -2.22
N ARG A 544 -23.54 0.58 -1.27
CA ARG A 544 -24.19 1.87 -1.56
C ARG A 544 -23.25 3.07 -1.60
N THR A 545 -22.05 2.97 -1.05
CA THR A 545 -21.17 4.12 -0.82
C THR A 545 -20.32 4.46 -2.03
N VAL A 546 -20.41 5.72 -2.48
CA VAL A 546 -19.52 6.29 -3.52
C VAL A 546 -18.38 7.05 -2.84
N LEU A 547 -17.15 6.64 -3.14
CA LEU A 547 -15.94 7.18 -2.52
C LEU A 547 -14.88 7.46 -3.57
N SER A 548 -14.19 8.58 -3.44
CA SER A 548 -13.10 8.99 -4.33
C SER A 548 -11.91 9.53 -3.55
N TYR A 549 -10.70 9.23 -4.02
CA TYR A 549 -9.45 9.77 -3.48
C TYR A 549 -8.94 10.89 -4.38
N THR A 550 -8.53 11.99 -3.75
CA THR A 550 -7.85 13.09 -4.43
C THR A 550 -6.35 12.80 -4.61
N GLU A 551 -5.63 13.69 -5.28
CA GLU A 551 -4.20 13.62 -5.46
C GLU A 551 -3.42 13.70 -4.14
N VAL A 552 -2.33 12.92 -4.07
CA VAL A 552 -1.24 13.15 -3.11
C VAL A 552 -0.54 14.45 -3.52
N LEU A 553 -0.34 15.36 -2.56
CA LEU A 553 0.32 16.63 -2.83
C LEU A 553 1.78 16.56 -2.44
N LEU A 554 2.66 17.12 -3.27
CA LEU A 554 4.08 17.20 -3.00
C LEU A 554 4.47 18.61 -2.55
N VAL A 555 4.79 18.76 -1.27
CA VAL A 555 5.18 20.03 -0.66
C VAL A 555 6.71 20.15 -0.62
N PRO A 556 7.31 21.11 -1.33
CA PRO A 556 8.73 21.40 -1.17
C PRO A 556 8.96 22.15 0.14
N LEU A 557 9.69 21.54 1.07
CA LEU A 557 10.20 22.17 2.28
C LEU A 557 11.59 22.77 2.03
N THR A 558 12.01 23.70 2.89
CA THR A 558 13.37 24.26 2.85
C THR A 558 14.37 23.15 3.10
N THR A 559 15.26 22.83 2.16
CA THR A 559 16.31 21.84 2.39
C THR A 559 17.53 22.51 3.04
N PRO A 560 18.03 22.01 4.19
CA PRO A 560 19.23 22.56 4.80
C PRO A 560 20.47 22.19 3.98
N ASP A 561 21.57 22.91 4.17
CA ASP A 561 22.85 22.55 3.57
C ASP A 561 23.43 21.29 4.26
N PHE A 562 23.27 20.14 3.62
CA PHE A 562 23.80 18.85 4.10
C PHE A 562 25.33 18.77 4.03
N SER A 563 26.02 19.69 3.35
CA SER A 563 27.47 19.62 3.14
C SER A 563 28.26 19.97 4.41
N MET A 564 27.76 20.87 5.25
CA MET A 564 28.46 21.28 6.47
C MET A 564 28.60 20.13 7.49
N PRO A 565 27.52 19.41 7.86
CA PRO A 565 27.63 18.22 8.71
C PRO A 565 28.47 17.11 8.08
N TYR A 566 28.36 16.90 6.77
CA TYR A 566 29.18 15.91 6.05
C TYR A 566 30.68 16.20 6.17
N ASN A 567 31.08 17.46 6.03
CA ASN A 567 32.48 17.88 6.19
C ASN A 567 32.97 17.63 7.62
N VAL A 568 32.15 17.92 8.64
CA VAL A 568 32.48 17.66 10.05
C VAL A 568 32.60 16.17 10.34
N ILE A 569 31.67 15.35 9.84
CA ILE A 569 31.73 13.89 9.98
C ILE A 569 32.98 13.33 9.30
N THR A 570 33.33 13.82 8.11
CA THR A 570 34.53 13.38 7.39
C THR A 570 35.80 13.72 8.17
N ILE A 571 35.91 14.96 8.67
CA ILE A 571 37.05 15.38 9.49
C ILE A 571 37.15 14.54 10.77
N THR A 572 36.05 14.37 11.52
CA THR A 572 36.06 13.59 12.76
C THR A 572 36.37 12.11 12.51
N CYS A 573 35.80 11.50 11.47
CA CYS A 573 36.11 10.12 11.07
C CYS A 573 37.59 9.96 10.69
N THR A 574 38.18 10.91 9.96
CA THR A 574 39.62 10.87 9.63
C THR A 574 40.49 10.99 10.88
N VAL A 575 40.13 11.87 11.82
CA VAL A 575 40.83 11.99 13.11
C VAL A 575 40.74 10.69 13.91
N PHE A 576 39.56 10.09 14.02
CA PHE A 576 39.38 8.81 14.70
C PHE A 576 40.13 7.66 14.01
N ALA A 577 40.10 7.61 12.68
CA ALA A 577 40.84 6.61 11.91
C ALA A 577 42.35 6.73 12.13
N LEU A 578 42.89 7.95 12.16
CA LEU A 578 44.30 8.20 12.48
C LEU A 578 44.62 7.85 13.93
N TYR A 579 43.76 8.23 14.87
CA TYR A 579 43.94 7.92 16.29
C TYR A 579 43.95 6.41 16.53
N PHE A 580 42.88 5.69 16.16
CA PHE A 580 42.79 4.24 16.35
C PHE A 580 43.80 3.49 15.49
N GLY A 581 44.07 3.94 14.27
CA GLY A 581 45.11 3.37 13.42
C GLY A 581 46.49 3.49 14.06
N SER A 582 46.82 4.66 14.63
CA SER A 582 48.08 4.84 15.35
C SER A 582 48.15 4.02 16.64
N LEU A 583 47.06 3.96 17.40
CA LEU A 583 46.97 3.19 18.65
C LEU A 583 47.14 1.69 18.39
N LEU A 584 46.40 1.14 17.42
CA LEU A 584 46.51 -0.26 17.02
C LEU A 584 47.91 -0.56 16.47
N ASN A 585 48.50 0.35 15.70
CA ASN A 585 49.87 0.17 15.20
C ASN A 585 50.90 0.16 16.34
N VAL A 586 50.71 0.97 17.39
CA VAL A 586 51.56 0.95 18.60
C VAL A 586 51.36 -0.34 19.41
N LEU A 587 50.11 -0.77 19.62
CA LEU A 587 49.79 -1.98 20.36
C LEU A 587 50.24 -3.26 19.63
N ARG A 588 50.15 -3.27 18.30
CA ARG A 588 50.55 -4.41 17.46
C ARG A 588 52.04 -4.42 17.13
N ARG A 589 52.74 -3.29 17.31
CA ARG A 589 54.21 -3.20 17.19
C ARG A 589 54.85 -4.12 18.21
N ARG A 590 55.33 -5.29 17.75
CA ARG A 590 56.15 -6.17 18.58
C ARG A 590 57.48 -5.48 18.83
N VAL A 591 57.66 -4.97 20.05
CA VAL A 591 58.88 -4.32 20.55
C VAL A 591 60.16 -5.10 20.19
N GLY A 592 60.09 -6.42 20.07
CA GLY A 592 61.21 -7.28 19.67
C GLY A 592 61.68 -7.17 18.21
N GLU A 593 60.83 -6.80 17.25
CA GLU A 593 61.23 -6.66 15.83
C GLU A 593 61.96 -5.33 15.57
N GLU A 594 61.55 -4.25 16.21
CA GLU A 594 62.27 -2.98 16.13
C GLU A 594 63.59 -3.00 16.89
N GLU A 595 63.69 -3.68 18.03
CA GLU A 595 64.99 -3.90 18.67
C GLU A 595 65.95 -4.64 17.75
N ARG A 596 65.49 -5.66 17.01
CA ARG A 596 66.33 -6.39 16.04
C ARG A 596 66.74 -5.51 14.87
N LEU A 597 65.83 -4.69 14.33
CA LEU A 597 66.13 -3.76 13.24
C LEU A 597 67.07 -2.63 13.68
N LEU A 598 66.85 -2.04 14.85
CA LEU A 598 67.69 -0.99 15.43
C LEU A 598 69.07 -1.54 15.83
N LYS A 599 69.15 -2.74 16.42
CA LYS A 599 70.43 -3.43 16.69
C LYS A 599 71.17 -3.74 15.39
N SER A 600 70.48 -4.16 14.32
CA SER A 600 71.12 -4.39 13.01
C SER A 600 71.66 -3.11 12.36
N LYS A 601 70.92 -1.99 12.47
CA LYS A 601 71.36 -0.67 11.98
C LYS A 601 72.50 -0.10 12.82
N ALA A 602 72.45 -0.25 14.15
CA ALA A 602 73.51 0.18 15.05
C ALA A 602 74.80 -0.64 14.85
N ALA A 603 74.70 -1.97 14.72
CA ALA A 603 75.85 -2.83 14.42
C ALA A 603 76.57 -2.41 13.13
N LYS A 604 75.83 -2.17 12.03
CA LYS A 604 76.40 -1.68 10.77
C LYS A 604 77.06 -0.30 10.87
N LYS A 605 76.51 0.61 11.68
CA LYS A 605 77.05 1.97 11.83
C LYS A 605 78.31 2.01 12.69
N THR A 606 78.36 1.19 13.74
CA THR A 606 79.51 1.11 14.67
C THR A 606 80.74 0.49 14.00
N ASP A 607 80.52 -0.50 13.13
CA ASP A 607 81.59 -1.18 12.40
C ASP A 607 82.27 -0.25 11.38
N ARG A 608 81.48 0.55 10.63
CA ARG A 608 82.00 1.60 9.73
C ARG A 608 82.81 2.68 10.46
N LEU A 609 82.37 3.08 11.66
CA LEU A 609 82.99 4.16 12.43
C LEU A 609 84.31 3.71 13.07
N ARG A 610 84.39 2.45 13.56
CA ARG A 610 85.66 1.82 14.00
C ARG A 610 86.66 1.68 12.84
N LEU A 611 86.19 1.26 11.66
CA LEU A 611 87.05 1.15 10.47
C LEU A 611 87.62 2.51 10.06
N MET A 612 86.82 3.58 10.11
CA MET A 612 87.30 4.94 9.82
C MET A 612 88.27 5.48 10.88
N LEU A 613 87.99 5.27 12.18
CA LEU A 613 88.87 5.72 13.26
C LEU A 613 90.21 4.98 13.26
N SER A 614 90.23 3.68 12.95
CA SER A 614 91.49 2.92 12.83
C SER A 614 92.37 3.41 11.68
N LYS A 615 91.76 3.79 10.55
CA LYS A 615 92.48 4.38 9.40
C LYS A 615 93.03 5.77 9.73
N LEU A 616 92.29 6.57 10.50
CA LEU A 616 92.72 7.91 10.93
C LEU A 616 93.85 7.85 11.97
N PHE A 617 93.76 6.95 12.95
CA PHE A 617 94.83 6.76 13.95
C PHE A 617 96.13 6.20 13.36
N ALA A 618 96.05 5.29 12.39
CA ALA A 618 97.24 4.80 11.69
C ALA A 618 97.93 5.91 10.87
N LYS A 619 97.14 6.82 10.26
CA LYS A 619 97.66 7.99 9.54
C LYS A 619 98.32 9.03 10.44
N LEU A 620 97.83 9.20 11.67
CA LEU A 620 98.37 10.15 12.66
C LEU A 620 99.63 9.66 13.38
N ARG A 621 99.85 8.33 13.45
CA ARG A 621 100.98 7.73 14.16
C ARG A 621 102.12 7.27 13.23
N GLY A 622 102.03 7.53 11.92
CA GLY A 622 103.11 7.32 10.95
C GLY A 622 103.55 5.86 10.73
N LYS A 623 102.71 4.88 11.08
CA LYS A 623 102.98 3.44 10.86
C LYS A 623 102.05 2.87 9.79
N PRO A 624 102.47 1.88 8.98
CA PRO A 624 101.59 1.18 8.05
C PRO A 624 100.42 0.51 8.81
N TRP A 625 99.22 0.62 8.24
CA TRP A 625 97.97 0.17 8.84
C TRP A 625 97.79 -1.35 8.69
N GLU A 626 97.63 -2.06 9.81
CA GLU A 626 97.20 -3.47 9.83
C GLU A 626 95.79 -3.58 10.45
N PRO A 627 94.89 -4.39 9.85
CA PRO A 627 93.54 -4.58 10.37
C PRO A 627 93.56 -5.41 11.67
N PRO A 628 92.80 -5.02 12.72
CA PRO A 628 92.76 -5.79 13.96
C PRO A 628 92.07 -7.15 13.76
N PRO A 629 92.54 -8.25 14.41
CA PRO A 629 91.92 -9.57 14.29
C PRO A 629 90.52 -9.60 14.92
N SER A 630 89.62 -10.33 14.26
CA SER A 630 88.25 -10.60 14.71
C SER A 630 88.24 -11.54 15.92
N SER A 631 88.23 -11.00 17.14
CA SER A 631 87.95 -11.78 18.33
C SER A 631 86.45 -11.84 18.61
N GLN A 632 85.92 -13.06 18.60
CA GLN A 632 84.57 -13.46 18.94
C GLN A 632 84.21 -13.12 20.41
N SER A 633 82.98 -12.64 20.59
CA SER A 633 82.06 -12.71 21.74
C SER A 633 82.59 -13.02 23.16
N GLN A 634 82.13 -12.25 24.15
CA GLN A 634 81.07 -12.66 25.08
C GLN A 634 80.54 -11.49 25.95
N PRO A 635 79.31 -11.59 26.49
CA PRO A 635 78.48 -10.44 26.87
C PRO A 635 78.61 -10.07 28.35
N LEU A 636 78.64 -8.77 28.67
CA LEU A 636 78.36 -8.31 30.02
C LEU A 636 76.87 -7.98 30.13
N TYR A 637 76.18 -8.77 30.94
CA TYR A 637 74.83 -8.48 31.42
C TYR A 637 74.86 -7.18 32.23
N SER A 638 74.13 -6.16 31.78
CA SER A 638 73.64 -5.10 32.66
C SER A 638 72.14 -4.94 32.44
N SER A 639 71.44 -5.22 33.53
CA SER A 639 70.01 -5.23 33.76
C SER A 639 69.28 -3.96 33.29
N SER A 640 68.14 -4.22 32.62
CA SER A 640 66.86 -3.52 32.72
C SER A 640 66.81 -2.18 33.48
N SER A 641 66.45 -1.11 32.78
CA SER A 641 65.29 -0.25 33.10
C SER A 641 65.44 1.13 32.43
N LEU A 642 65.08 1.24 31.16
CA LEU A 642 64.76 2.55 30.57
C LEU A 642 63.49 2.40 29.73
N ILE A 643 62.37 2.22 30.42
CA ILE A 643 61.07 2.68 29.90
C ILE A 643 61.27 4.16 29.62
N SER A 644 61.35 4.51 28.34
CA SER A 644 61.80 5.84 27.92
C SER A 644 60.90 6.92 28.51
N SER A 645 61.46 7.81 29.32
CA SER A 645 60.75 8.96 29.92
C SER A 645 59.99 9.79 28.88
N LYS A 646 60.46 9.79 27.62
CA LYS A 646 59.79 10.43 26.48
C LYS A 646 58.40 9.88 26.17
N LEU A 647 58.12 8.62 26.50
CA LEU A 647 56.83 7.97 26.23
C LEU A 647 55.81 8.33 27.32
N ILE A 648 56.24 8.40 28.58
CA ILE A 648 55.43 8.88 29.71
C ILE A 648 55.06 10.35 29.52
N ILE A 649 56.00 11.18 29.05
CA ILE A 649 55.74 12.61 28.78
C ILE A 649 54.73 12.79 27.64
N LYS A 650 54.80 11.98 26.58
CA LYS A 650 53.82 12.03 25.47
C LYS A 650 52.42 11.60 25.92
N VAL A 651 52.32 10.57 26.76
CA VAL A 651 51.03 10.13 27.32
C VAL A 651 50.44 11.20 28.23
N LEU A 652 51.25 11.80 29.11
CA LEU A 652 50.79 12.90 29.97
C LEU A 652 50.33 14.12 29.18
N LEU A 653 51.02 14.45 28.08
CA LEU A 653 50.64 15.58 27.23
C LEU A 653 49.32 15.34 26.48
N VAL A 654 49.06 14.10 26.04
CA VAL A 654 47.78 13.72 25.42
C VAL A 654 46.64 13.71 26.45
N VAL A 655 46.89 13.22 27.67
CA VAL A 655 45.91 13.27 28.76
C VAL A 655 45.58 14.71 29.13
N ALA A 656 46.58 15.60 29.22
CA ALA A 656 46.36 17.02 29.52
C ALA A 656 45.55 17.72 28.42
N LEU A 657 45.81 17.42 27.14
CA LEU A 657 45.02 17.96 26.03
C LEU A 657 43.59 17.42 26.03
N ALA A 658 43.37 16.14 26.36
CA ALA A 658 42.04 15.55 26.46
C ALA A 658 41.22 16.15 27.61
N VAL A 659 41.84 16.37 28.77
CA VAL A 659 41.20 17.04 29.93
C VAL A 659 40.91 18.50 29.62
N GLY A 660 41.83 19.22 28.97
CA GLY A 660 41.60 20.60 28.53
C GLY A 660 40.47 20.71 27.52
N TRP A 661 40.37 19.76 26.57
CA TRP A 661 39.29 19.70 25.60
C TRP A 661 37.94 19.41 26.25
N GLN A 662 37.90 18.51 27.25
CA GLN A 662 36.69 18.20 28.01
C GLN A 662 36.22 19.39 28.86
N TYR A 663 37.15 20.19 29.39
CA TYR A 663 36.83 21.40 30.15
C TYR A 663 36.23 22.48 29.25
N ILE A 664 36.77 22.66 28.04
CA ILE A 664 36.26 23.65 27.06
C ILE A 664 34.86 23.27 26.55
N LEU A 665 34.54 21.98 26.42
CA LEU A 665 33.23 21.51 25.99
C LEU A 665 32.13 21.60 27.05
N ASN A 666 32.49 21.74 28.33
CA ASN A 666 31.52 21.85 29.43
C ASN A 666 31.14 23.31 29.76
N ASP A 667 31.87 24.30 29.24
CA ASP A 667 31.64 25.74 29.45
C ASP A 667 31.02 26.45 28.22
N THR A 668 30.57 25.70 27.22
CA THR A 668 29.72 26.16 26.10
C THR A 668 28.46 25.32 26.02
#